data_AF-A0AA43JI72-F1
#
_entry.id   AF-A0AA43JI72-F1
#
_cell.length_a   1.000
_cell.length_b   1.000
_cell.length_c   1.000
_cell.angle_alpha   90.00
_cell.angle_beta   90.00
_cell.angle_gamma   90.00
#
_symmetry.space_group_name_H-M   'P 1'
#
loop_
_entity.id
_entity.type
_entity.pdbx_description
1 polymer ?
#
loop_
_entity_poly.entity_id
_entity_poly.type
_entity_poly.pdbx_seq_one_letter_code
_entity_poly.pdbx_strand_id
1 'polypeptide(L)'
;MFERFTDKGRKIIILAREEAERHQNDYLGTEHLVLAILRESDGIALMILKKMGLSTEQIRLEIERNLPGGGTTMTFGEIPFSPRVKKVIEYGVEEARLLGHNHIGSEHLLLGLLREEEGIGGKILRSLGANLLTARQLTVTFLRKSAPRERDRKSNTPALDEFGRDLTQLAQEGQLDPVIGRADEIERVLQILSRRSKNNPVLIGESGVGKTAIVEGLAQRIIQSEVPDNLLSRRVIALDLGSLVAGTKYRGQFEERLKVVMKEIVQAGNIIIFIDELHTLVGAGAAEGSIDASNMLKPALSRGEIQCIGATTLDEYRKHIEKDGALKRRFQPIHVQPPNLDETVRIIQGLRDRYEEHHGVEITEDAIVEAVKLSDRYITDRFLPDKAIDLIDETGSRAKLQTYALPSELKAMEQELKKVAREKELSISTQNFEEAVRHREEEERLRKLLDESKREWKKNQEKNKPVIGKEDVAYVVSKMTGIPLFKLEEEESNKLLRMEEFLHKRVVGQNEAISAVARAIRRSRAGLKEAKKPIGSFIFLGPTGVGKTELARTLAEFLFNSEDALIRVDMSEYQEKFTSSRLFGAPPGYVGYEEGGQLTEKVRRRPYSVVLFDEIEKAHPDVFNVLLQVLDDGVLTDSLGRKIDFKNTVVIMTSNIGTKMIQKGVSLGFQSTEGEAARRKKEEVLGELRKSFSPEFLNRIDEIVIFHQLEKEQLYSILDILLRELNLRLLDKGIEIEVDEEVKQWLIKEGYEPLYGARPMRRAIQRAIGDPLSDELIRGRFKESRKVKVVLRDGAPAFIEQEAMAGV
;
A
#
# COMPACT_ATOMS: atom_id res chain seq x y z
N MET A 1 -5.35 -22.32 -31.30
CA MET A 1 -4.19 -21.48 -31.70
C MET A 1 -4.62 -20.34 -32.64
N PHE A 2 -5.46 -20.60 -33.65
CA PHE A 2 -5.89 -19.62 -34.66
C PHE A 2 -6.90 -18.53 -34.20
N GLU A 3 -7.59 -18.73 -33.06
CA GLU A 3 -8.53 -17.74 -32.53
C GLU A 3 -7.88 -16.40 -32.20
N ARG A 4 -6.59 -16.39 -31.85
CA ARG A 4 -5.83 -15.17 -31.53
C ARG A 4 -5.24 -14.44 -32.73
N PHE A 5 -5.44 -14.93 -33.96
CA PHE A 5 -4.94 -14.26 -35.16
C PHE A 5 -6.01 -13.35 -35.76
N THR A 6 -5.59 -12.19 -36.26
CA THR A 6 -6.39 -11.36 -37.16
C THR A 6 -6.58 -12.06 -38.50
N ASP A 7 -7.53 -11.62 -39.33
CA ASP A 7 -7.74 -12.20 -40.66
C ASP A 7 -6.48 -12.14 -41.54
N LYS A 8 -5.72 -11.04 -41.46
CA LYS A 8 -4.41 -10.90 -42.13
C LYS A 8 -3.38 -11.88 -41.59
N GLY A 9 -3.29 -12.02 -40.26
CA GLY A 9 -2.42 -13.00 -39.61
C GLY A 9 -2.75 -14.45 -40.02
N ARG A 10 -4.04 -14.82 -40.09
CA ARG A 10 -4.48 -16.15 -40.55
C ARG A 10 -4.13 -16.36 -42.02
N LYS A 11 -4.34 -15.34 -42.86
CA LYS A 11 -4.00 -15.37 -44.28
C LYS A 11 -2.52 -15.65 -44.52
N ILE A 12 -1.62 -15.04 -43.75
CA ILE A 12 -0.18 -15.33 -43.84
C ILE A 12 0.13 -16.81 -43.55
N ILE A 13 -0.50 -17.39 -42.54
CA ILE A 13 -0.26 -18.82 -42.21
C ILE A 13 -0.77 -19.74 -43.32
N ILE A 14 -1.94 -19.43 -43.91
CA ILE A 14 -2.49 -20.19 -45.05
C ILE A 14 -1.55 -20.08 -46.25
N LEU A 15 -1.14 -18.86 -46.61
CA LEU A 15 -0.20 -18.63 -47.72
C LEU A 15 1.15 -19.32 -47.49
N ALA A 16 1.64 -19.37 -46.25
CA ALA A 16 2.89 -20.07 -45.93
C ALA A 16 2.76 -21.60 -46.09
N ARG A 17 1.58 -22.17 -45.84
CA ARG A 17 1.30 -23.58 -46.14
C ARG A 17 1.30 -23.84 -47.64
N GLU A 18 0.67 -22.96 -48.43
CA GLU A 18 0.70 -23.06 -49.90
C GLU A 18 2.13 -22.97 -50.45
N GLU A 19 2.99 -22.11 -49.87
CA GLU A 19 4.40 -22.03 -50.29
C GLU A 19 5.17 -23.30 -49.93
N ALA A 20 4.95 -23.88 -48.74
CA ALA A 20 5.55 -25.16 -48.38
C ALA A 20 5.13 -26.29 -49.33
N GLU A 21 3.85 -26.33 -49.70
CA GLU A 21 3.32 -27.29 -50.67
C GLU A 21 3.89 -27.07 -52.08
N ARG A 22 3.94 -25.82 -52.56
CA ARG A 22 4.52 -25.47 -53.87
C ARG A 22 5.98 -25.90 -53.98
N HIS A 23 6.74 -25.77 -52.90
CA HIS A 23 8.15 -26.15 -52.84
C HIS A 23 8.38 -27.61 -52.41
N GLN A 24 7.32 -28.41 -52.28
CA GLN A 24 7.36 -29.83 -51.89
C GLN A 24 8.09 -30.08 -50.56
N ASN A 25 7.96 -29.15 -49.62
CA ASN A 25 8.49 -29.29 -48.27
C ASN A 25 7.46 -29.94 -47.35
N ASP A 26 7.88 -30.96 -46.60
CA ASP A 26 7.05 -31.73 -45.66
C ASP A 26 6.83 -31.01 -44.31
N TYR A 27 7.34 -29.78 -44.17
CA TYR A 27 7.13 -28.92 -43.02
C TYR A 27 7.01 -27.44 -43.42
N LEU A 28 6.36 -26.65 -42.57
CA LEU A 28 6.31 -25.20 -42.70
C LEU A 28 7.45 -24.56 -41.89
N GLY A 29 8.45 -24.04 -42.61
CA GLY A 29 9.59 -23.31 -42.05
C GLY A 29 9.49 -21.79 -42.15
N THR A 30 10.51 -21.07 -41.65
CA THR A 30 10.46 -19.60 -41.53
C THR A 30 10.59 -18.90 -42.88
N GLU A 31 11.27 -19.53 -43.84
CA GLU A 31 11.36 -19.13 -45.24
C GLU A 31 9.98 -19.06 -45.92
N HIS A 32 9.11 -20.03 -45.67
CA HIS A 32 7.75 -20.04 -46.19
C HIS A 32 6.89 -18.90 -45.63
N LEU A 33 7.08 -18.53 -44.36
CA LEU A 33 6.42 -17.35 -43.78
C LEU A 33 6.89 -16.05 -44.43
N VAL A 34 8.18 -15.95 -44.79
CA VAL A 34 8.69 -14.77 -45.51
C VAL A 34 8.08 -14.69 -46.90
N LEU A 35 8.03 -15.79 -47.65
CA LEU A 35 7.36 -15.83 -48.96
C LEU A 35 5.88 -15.46 -48.87
N ALA A 36 5.19 -15.93 -47.82
CA ALA A 36 3.80 -15.58 -47.56
C ALA A 36 3.60 -14.08 -47.29
N ILE A 37 4.49 -13.45 -46.51
CA ILE A 37 4.49 -12.00 -46.26
C ILE A 37 4.68 -11.23 -47.57
N LEU A 38 5.54 -11.72 -48.47
CA LEU A 38 5.74 -11.09 -49.78
C LEU A 38 4.53 -11.26 -50.73
N ARG A 39 3.74 -12.32 -50.56
CA ARG A 39 2.49 -12.55 -51.33
C ARG A 39 1.30 -11.76 -50.80
N GLU A 40 1.30 -11.34 -49.54
CA GLU A 40 0.25 -10.49 -48.97
C GLU A 40 0.45 -9.02 -49.39
N SER A 41 -0.10 -8.63 -50.56
CA SER A 41 0.06 -7.28 -51.14
C SER A 41 -0.38 -6.14 -50.20
N ASP A 42 -1.42 -6.37 -49.38
CA ASP A 42 -2.02 -5.38 -48.48
C ASP A 42 -1.62 -5.58 -47.00
N GLY A 43 -0.56 -6.34 -46.76
CA GLY A 43 -0.03 -6.65 -45.42
C GLY A 43 0.82 -5.51 -44.85
N ILE A 44 0.66 -5.22 -43.55
CA ILE A 44 1.48 -4.22 -42.85
C ILE A 44 2.95 -4.65 -42.84
N ALA A 45 3.21 -5.96 -42.69
CA ALA A 45 4.55 -6.53 -42.76
C ALA A 45 5.29 -6.16 -44.06
N LEU A 46 4.62 -6.25 -45.22
CA LEU A 46 5.22 -5.90 -46.50
C LEU A 46 5.55 -4.40 -46.60
N MET A 47 4.66 -3.55 -46.07
CA MET A 47 4.89 -2.10 -46.01
C MET A 47 6.10 -1.75 -45.13
N ILE A 48 6.27 -2.44 -44.00
CA ILE A 48 7.44 -2.28 -43.12
C ILE A 48 8.72 -2.64 -43.87
N LEU A 49 8.77 -3.81 -44.51
CA LEU A 49 9.95 -4.25 -45.28
C LEU A 49 10.32 -3.26 -46.39
N LYS A 50 9.35 -2.77 -47.16
CA LYS A 50 9.57 -1.74 -48.19
C LYS A 50 10.08 -0.43 -47.60
N LYS A 51 9.55 0.00 -46.45
CA LYS A 51 9.97 1.25 -45.79
C LYS A 51 11.38 1.17 -45.21
N MET A 52 11.84 -0.03 -44.87
CA MET A 52 13.22 -0.32 -44.49
C MET A 52 14.19 -0.34 -45.68
N GLY A 53 13.69 -0.13 -46.92
CA GLY A 53 14.51 -0.10 -48.13
C GLY A 53 14.77 -1.47 -48.73
N LEU A 54 14.09 -2.52 -48.27
CA LEU A 54 14.31 -3.88 -48.75
C LEU A 54 13.50 -4.14 -50.02
N SER A 55 14.16 -4.64 -51.07
CA SER A 55 13.50 -5.04 -52.31
C SER A 55 12.82 -6.39 -52.13
N THR A 56 11.52 -6.45 -52.45
CA THR A 56 10.73 -7.69 -52.37
C THR A 56 11.26 -8.78 -53.30
N GLU A 57 11.74 -8.39 -54.48
CA GLU A 57 12.34 -9.32 -55.44
C GLU A 57 13.69 -9.87 -54.96
N GLN A 58 14.50 -9.04 -54.30
CA GLN A 58 15.76 -9.52 -53.70
C GLN A 58 15.52 -10.48 -52.54
N ILE A 59 14.55 -10.18 -51.66
CA ILE A 59 14.18 -11.09 -50.57
C ILE A 59 13.69 -12.42 -51.15
N ARG A 60 12.81 -12.40 -52.17
CA ARG A 60 12.29 -13.61 -52.80
C ARG A 60 13.42 -14.47 -53.38
N LEU A 61 14.30 -13.88 -54.18
CA LEU A 61 15.42 -14.60 -54.81
C LEU A 61 16.36 -15.24 -53.78
N GLU A 62 16.71 -14.52 -52.71
CA GLU A 62 17.59 -15.06 -51.67
C GLU A 62 16.90 -16.18 -50.87
N ILE A 63 15.60 -16.05 -50.59
CA ILE A 63 14.82 -17.09 -49.91
C ILE A 63 14.73 -18.34 -50.79
N GLU A 64 14.34 -18.22 -52.06
CA GLU A 64 14.23 -19.33 -53.01
C GLU A 64 15.57 -20.03 -53.24
N ARG A 65 16.68 -19.28 -53.27
CA ARG A 65 18.04 -19.83 -53.43
C ARG A 65 18.50 -20.67 -52.23
N ASN A 66 18.05 -20.31 -51.03
CA ASN A 66 18.41 -20.98 -49.78
C ASN A 66 17.32 -21.95 -49.29
N LEU A 67 16.26 -22.14 -50.08
CA LEU A 67 15.21 -23.09 -49.76
C LEU A 67 15.77 -24.52 -49.87
N PRO A 68 15.57 -25.37 -48.86
CA PRO A 68 15.87 -26.80 -49.00
C PRO A 68 15.05 -27.38 -50.15
N GLY A 69 15.69 -28.17 -51.03
CA GLY A 69 14.97 -28.85 -52.10
C GLY A 69 14.01 -29.88 -51.52
N GLY A 70 12.74 -29.84 -51.95
CA GLY A 70 11.70 -30.74 -51.48
C GLY A 70 12.05 -32.21 -51.69
N GLY A 71 11.68 -33.05 -50.70
CA GLY A 71 11.83 -34.50 -50.82
C GLY A 71 10.85 -35.05 -51.87
N THR A 72 11.25 -36.11 -52.58
CA THR A 72 10.43 -36.82 -53.60
C THR A 72 9.18 -37.52 -53.05
N THR A 73 8.81 -37.27 -51.79
CA THR A 73 7.71 -37.93 -51.09
C THR A 73 6.53 -36.97 -50.98
N MET A 74 5.46 -37.21 -51.74
CA MET A 74 4.20 -36.48 -51.54
C MET A 74 3.64 -36.82 -50.16
N THR A 75 3.64 -35.85 -49.25
CA THR A 75 2.99 -35.96 -47.94
C THR A 75 1.49 -35.73 -48.10
N PHE A 76 0.68 -36.78 -47.92
CA PHE A 76 -0.77 -36.65 -47.79
C PHE A 76 -1.12 -36.33 -46.33
N GLY A 77 -1.50 -35.09 -46.02
CA GLY A 77 -1.90 -34.66 -44.66
C GLY A 77 -1.67 -33.16 -44.39
N GLU A 78 -1.99 -32.69 -43.18
CA GLU A 78 -1.68 -31.30 -42.80
C GLU A 78 -0.17 -31.09 -42.64
N ILE A 79 0.41 -30.13 -43.37
CA ILE A 79 1.83 -29.75 -43.24
C ILE A 79 2.08 -29.20 -41.82
N PRO A 80 2.92 -29.87 -40.99
CA PRO A 80 3.18 -29.44 -39.63
C PRO A 80 4.08 -28.20 -39.57
N PHE A 81 3.90 -27.40 -38.52
CA PHE A 81 4.81 -26.29 -38.22
C PHE A 81 6.16 -26.82 -37.71
N SER A 82 7.25 -26.33 -38.29
CA SER A 82 8.58 -26.52 -37.69
C SER A 82 8.67 -25.92 -36.28
N PRO A 83 9.55 -26.44 -35.40
CA PRO A 83 9.78 -25.83 -34.08
C PRO A 83 10.15 -24.34 -34.15
N ARG A 84 10.80 -23.91 -35.24
CA ARG A 84 11.18 -22.53 -35.50
C ARG A 84 9.97 -21.63 -35.74
N VAL A 85 9.02 -22.10 -36.55
CA VAL A 85 7.79 -21.35 -36.78
C VAL A 85 6.94 -21.25 -35.52
N LYS A 86 6.91 -22.30 -34.69
CA LYS A 86 6.26 -22.22 -33.37
C LYS A 86 6.87 -21.09 -32.51
N LYS A 87 8.20 -20.99 -32.46
CA LYS A 87 8.91 -19.88 -31.78
C LYS A 87 8.59 -18.51 -32.40
N VAL A 88 8.54 -18.40 -33.73
CA VAL A 88 8.15 -17.15 -34.42
C VAL A 88 6.75 -16.70 -34.00
N ILE A 89 5.79 -17.63 -33.90
CA ILE A 89 4.43 -17.32 -33.46
C ILE A 89 4.42 -16.92 -31.98
N GLU A 90 5.17 -17.62 -31.11
CA GLU A 90 5.32 -17.26 -29.69
C GLU A 90 5.89 -15.85 -29.52
N TYR A 91 6.95 -15.51 -30.25
CA TYR A 91 7.47 -14.14 -30.27
C TYR A 91 6.45 -13.15 -30.83
N GLY A 92 5.72 -13.50 -31.88
CA GLY A 92 4.64 -12.66 -32.40
C GLY A 92 3.55 -12.36 -31.36
N VAL A 93 3.21 -13.33 -30.49
CA VAL A 93 2.28 -13.12 -29.37
C VAL A 93 2.84 -12.12 -28.36
N GLU A 94 4.13 -12.24 -28.01
CA GLU A 94 4.79 -11.30 -27.10
C GLU A 94 4.84 -9.89 -27.68
N GLU A 95 5.19 -9.74 -28.97
CA GLU A 95 5.22 -8.45 -29.65
C GLU A 95 3.81 -7.82 -29.72
N ALA A 96 2.77 -8.62 -29.98
CA ALA A 96 1.39 -8.13 -29.94
C ALA A 96 1.02 -7.59 -28.56
N ARG A 97 1.35 -8.31 -27.49
CA ARG A 97 1.11 -7.85 -26.12
C ARG A 97 1.90 -6.60 -25.76
N LEU A 98 3.16 -6.51 -26.17
CA LEU A 98 4.00 -5.32 -25.94
C LEU A 98 3.42 -4.08 -26.64
N LEU A 99 2.75 -4.26 -27.78
CA LEU A 99 2.06 -3.21 -28.52
C LEU A 99 0.62 -2.97 -28.03
N GLY A 100 0.16 -3.65 -26.96
CA GLY A 100 -1.18 -3.50 -26.41
C GLY A 100 -2.28 -4.19 -27.23
N HIS A 101 -1.91 -5.12 -28.11
CA HIS A 101 -2.84 -5.83 -28.99
C HIS A 101 -3.19 -7.23 -28.47
N ASN A 102 -4.48 -7.55 -28.48
CA ASN A 102 -5.00 -8.87 -28.09
C ASN A 102 -4.94 -9.92 -29.23
N HIS A 103 -4.59 -9.50 -30.45
CA HIS A 103 -4.58 -10.35 -31.65
C HIS A 103 -3.26 -10.24 -32.44
N ILE A 104 -2.90 -11.31 -33.15
CA ILE A 104 -1.67 -11.41 -33.95
C ILE A 104 -1.98 -11.02 -35.41
N GLY A 105 -1.33 -9.96 -35.86
CA GLY A 105 -1.31 -9.48 -37.25
C GLY A 105 -0.07 -9.89 -38.03
N SER A 106 -0.01 -9.54 -39.32
CA SER A 106 1.14 -9.87 -40.17
C SER A 106 2.42 -9.15 -39.71
N GLU A 107 2.29 -7.92 -39.19
CA GLU A 107 3.37 -7.16 -38.57
C GLU A 107 3.99 -7.87 -37.36
N HIS A 108 3.17 -8.50 -36.52
CA HIS A 108 3.66 -9.22 -35.35
C HIS A 108 4.40 -10.51 -35.74
N LEU A 109 3.95 -11.19 -36.81
CA LEU A 109 4.67 -12.34 -37.38
C LEU A 109 6.02 -11.92 -37.98
N LEU A 110 6.10 -10.75 -38.63
CA LEU A 110 7.36 -10.21 -39.11
C LEU A 110 8.33 -9.89 -37.96
N LEU A 111 7.85 -9.27 -36.88
CA LEU A 111 8.67 -9.01 -35.70
C LEU A 111 9.17 -10.32 -35.06
N GLY A 112 8.30 -11.34 -34.98
CA GLY A 112 8.67 -12.68 -34.52
C GLY A 112 9.74 -13.33 -35.40
N LEU A 113 9.66 -13.19 -36.73
CA LEU A 113 10.67 -13.66 -37.68
C LEU A 113 12.03 -12.97 -37.48
N LEU A 114 12.02 -11.65 -37.27
CA LEU A 114 13.24 -10.88 -37.05
C LEU A 114 13.88 -11.16 -35.69
N ARG A 115 13.10 -11.59 -34.70
CA ARG A 115 13.56 -11.99 -33.37
C ARG A 115 14.07 -13.42 -33.30
N GLU A 116 13.60 -14.31 -34.19
CA GLU A 116 14.11 -15.68 -34.25
C GLU A 116 15.46 -15.73 -34.98
N GLU A 117 16.52 -16.11 -34.25
CA GLU A 117 17.91 -15.94 -34.70
C GLU A 117 18.40 -17.05 -35.63
N GLU A 118 17.85 -18.26 -35.53
CA GLU A 118 18.45 -19.46 -36.11
C GLU A 118 17.82 -19.88 -37.44
N GLY A 119 16.59 -19.48 -37.72
CA GLY A 119 15.81 -19.80 -38.90
C GLY A 119 16.25 -19.03 -40.16
N ILE A 120 16.06 -19.67 -41.31
CA ILE A 120 16.51 -19.19 -42.62
C ILE A 120 15.85 -17.85 -42.96
N GLY A 121 14.53 -17.74 -42.79
CA GLY A 121 13.78 -16.52 -43.11
C GLY A 121 14.24 -15.30 -42.30
N GLY A 122 14.43 -15.45 -40.99
CA GLY A 122 14.93 -14.38 -40.13
C GLY A 122 16.38 -13.98 -40.46
N LYS A 123 17.25 -14.97 -40.72
CA LYS A 123 18.66 -14.73 -41.09
C LYS A 123 18.79 -13.94 -42.38
N ILE A 124 18.05 -14.31 -43.42
CA ILE A 124 18.09 -13.65 -44.73
C ILE A 124 17.55 -12.22 -44.64
N LEU A 125 16.45 -12.00 -43.92
CA LEU A 125 15.94 -10.65 -43.69
C LEU A 125 16.99 -9.78 -43.00
N ARG A 126 17.65 -10.29 -41.94
CA ARG A 126 18.72 -9.57 -41.24
C ARG A 126 19.95 -9.31 -42.12
N SER A 127 20.38 -10.28 -42.93
CA SER A 127 21.53 -10.08 -43.83
C SER A 127 21.26 -9.06 -44.93
N LEU A 128 19.99 -8.90 -45.35
CA LEU A 128 19.57 -7.87 -46.29
C LEU A 128 19.37 -6.48 -45.62
N GLY A 129 19.56 -6.38 -44.30
CA GLY A 129 19.50 -5.12 -43.55
C GLY A 129 18.23 -4.92 -42.71
N ALA A 130 17.39 -5.95 -42.55
CA ALA A 130 16.22 -5.85 -41.68
C ALA A 130 16.64 -5.83 -40.20
N ASN A 131 16.38 -4.72 -39.51
CA ASN A 131 16.62 -4.54 -38.09
C ASN A 131 15.31 -4.61 -37.29
N LEU A 132 15.29 -5.41 -36.21
CA LEU A 132 14.13 -5.58 -35.33
C LEU A 132 13.66 -4.26 -34.67
N LEU A 133 14.59 -3.43 -34.18
CA LEU A 133 14.24 -2.15 -33.54
C LEU A 133 13.58 -1.19 -34.53
N THR A 134 14.13 -1.08 -35.73
CA THR A 134 13.54 -0.26 -36.80
C THR A 134 12.18 -0.79 -37.23
N ALA A 135 12.04 -2.12 -37.37
CA ALA A 135 10.77 -2.75 -37.68
C ALA A 135 9.70 -2.48 -36.60
N ARG A 136 10.07 -2.53 -35.31
CA ARG A 136 9.16 -2.17 -34.20
C ARG A 136 8.71 -0.71 -34.28
N GLN A 137 9.64 0.23 -34.50
CA GLN A 137 9.31 1.66 -34.62
C GLN A 137 8.36 1.93 -35.80
N LEU A 138 8.60 1.30 -36.94
CA LEU A 138 7.74 1.41 -38.12
C LEU A 138 6.37 0.78 -37.87
N THR A 139 6.32 -0.35 -37.16
CA THR A 139 5.06 -1.02 -36.77
C THR A 139 4.18 -0.07 -35.96
N VAL A 140 4.72 0.56 -34.90
CA VAL A 140 4.00 1.59 -34.12
C VAL A 140 3.50 2.73 -35.00
N THR A 141 4.32 3.19 -35.94
CA THR A 141 3.98 4.29 -36.85
C THR A 141 2.83 3.92 -37.81
N PHE A 142 2.84 2.72 -38.38
CA PHE A 142 1.80 2.24 -39.29
C PHE A 142 0.50 1.92 -38.54
N LEU A 143 0.57 1.38 -37.33
CA LEU A 143 -0.60 1.10 -36.50
C LEU A 143 -1.29 2.38 -36.03
N ARG A 144 -0.53 3.43 -35.66
CA ARG A 144 -1.09 4.77 -35.41
C ARG A 144 -1.83 5.37 -36.60
N LYS A 145 -1.46 5.00 -37.83
CA LYS A 145 -2.14 5.44 -39.05
C LYS A 145 -3.32 4.55 -39.45
N SER A 146 -3.37 3.30 -38.97
CA SER A 146 -4.33 2.27 -39.38
C SER A 146 -5.45 2.02 -38.36
N ALA A 147 -5.35 2.60 -37.15
CA ALA A 147 -6.52 2.77 -36.30
C ALA A 147 -7.61 3.49 -37.10
N PRO A 148 -8.89 3.06 -37.03
CA PRO A 148 -9.97 3.73 -37.75
C PRO A 148 -10.04 5.17 -37.23
N ARG A 149 -9.47 6.09 -38.00
CA ARG A 149 -9.76 7.50 -37.87
C ARG A 149 -11.21 7.66 -38.26
N GLU A 150 -12.08 7.78 -37.28
CA GLU A 150 -13.22 8.67 -37.45
C GLU A 150 -12.68 9.97 -38.04
N ARG A 151 -13.13 10.22 -39.28
CA ARG A 151 -12.90 11.40 -40.12
C ARG A 151 -11.98 12.47 -39.53
N ASP A 152 -10.88 12.73 -40.23
CA ASP A 152 -10.15 14.01 -40.22
C ASP A 152 -11.13 15.18 -40.44
N ARG A 153 -11.79 15.63 -39.37
CA ARG A 153 -12.02 17.05 -39.15
C ARG A 153 -10.70 17.54 -38.58
N LYS A 154 -10.01 18.44 -39.29
CA LYS A 154 -8.96 19.25 -38.66
C LYS A 154 -9.56 19.77 -37.36
N SER A 155 -9.01 19.35 -36.22
CA SER A 155 -9.45 19.90 -34.96
C SER A 155 -9.27 21.41 -35.01
N ASN A 156 -10.32 22.14 -34.65
CA ASN A 156 -10.24 23.59 -34.51
C ASN A 156 -9.37 23.98 -33.29
N THR A 157 -8.95 22.98 -32.49
CA THR A 157 -8.24 23.16 -31.22
C THR A 157 -7.09 22.16 -31.05
N PRO A 158 -6.03 22.20 -31.89
CA PRO A 158 -4.95 21.22 -31.84
C PRO A 158 -4.09 21.26 -30.57
N ALA A 159 -3.87 22.42 -29.94
CA ALA A 159 -3.08 22.49 -28.71
C ALA A 159 -3.88 21.97 -27.51
N LEU A 160 -5.19 22.22 -27.45
CA LEU A 160 -6.04 21.69 -26.40
C LEU A 160 -6.25 20.18 -26.49
N ASP A 161 -6.22 19.61 -27.69
CA ASP A 161 -6.29 18.16 -27.87
C ASP A 161 -4.97 17.46 -27.44
N GLU A 162 -3.84 18.17 -27.49
CA GLU A 162 -2.54 17.66 -27.02
C GLU A 162 -2.37 17.81 -25.50
N PHE A 163 -2.77 18.95 -24.94
CA PHE A 163 -2.51 19.31 -23.53
C PHE A 163 -3.76 19.23 -22.63
N GLY A 164 -4.89 18.81 -23.16
CA GLY A 164 -6.16 18.76 -22.45
C GLY A 164 -6.95 17.49 -22.74
N ARG A 165 -7.95 17.24 -21.90
CA ARG A 165 -8.89 16.13 -22.01
C ARG A 165 -10.29 16.68 -22.19
N ASP A 166 -10.93 16.39 -23.33
CA ASP A 166 -12.27 16.85 -23.64
C ASP A 166 -13.31 16.00 -22.87
N LEU A 167 -13.85 16.56 -21.78
CA LEU A 167 -14.86 15.89 -20.97
C LEU A 167 -16.19 15.78 -21.71
N THR A 168 -16.51 16.73 -22.59
CA THR A 168 -17.73 16.70 -23.39
C THR A 168 -17.70 15.56 -24.40
N GLN A 169 -16.54 15.30 -25.02
CA GLN A 169 -16.35 14.14 -25.89
C GLN A 169 -16.46 12.81 -25.11
N LEU A 170 -15.83 12.71 -23.94
CA LEU A 170 -15.91 11.50 -23.11
C LEU A 170 -17.33 11.23 -22.61
N ALA A 171 -18.10 12.28 -22.33
CA ALA A 171 -19.52 12.17 -22.00
C ALA A 171 -20.32 11.62 -23.19
N GLN A 172 -20.02 12.08 -24.41
CA GLN A 172 -20.66 11.61 -25.63
C GLN A 172 -20.34 10.14 -25.94
N GLU A 173 -19.11 9.70 -25.63
CA GLU A 173 -18.65 8.31 -25.77
C GLU A 173 -19.14 7.40 -24.62
N GLY A 174 -19.82 7.94 -23.60
CA GLY A 174 -20.30 7.19 -22.44
C GLY A 174 -19.20 6.72 -21.48
N GLN A 175 -18.01 7.30 -21.55
CA GLN A 175 -16.84 6.90 -20.75
C GLN A 175 -16.79 7.56 -19.36
N LEU A 176 -17.50 8.67 -19.14
CA LEU A 176 -17.54 9.34 -17.83
C LEU A 176 -18.38 8.56 -16.82
N ASP A 177 -18.00 8.63 -15.55
CA ASP A 177 -18.73 7.99 -14.45
C ASP A 177 -20.08 8.68 -14.20
N PRO A 178 -21.11 7.95 -13.74
CA PRO A 178 -22.38 8.56 -13.36
C PRO A 178 -22.20 9.46 -12.14
N VAL A 179 -22.79 10.66 -12.21
CA VAL A 179 -22.69 11.64 -11.12
C VAL A 179 -23.91 11.57 -10.21
N ILE A 180 -23.68 11.21 -8.95
CA ILE A 180 -24.74 10.93 -7.96
C ILE A 180 -24.63 11.92 -6.80
N GLY A 181 -25.77 12.50 -6.41
CA GLY A 181 -25.86 13.35 -5.20
C GLY A 181 -25.22 14.75 -5.31
N ARG A 182 -24.89 15.22 -6.52
CA ARG A 182 -24.26 16.54 -6.76
C ARG A 182 -25.11 17.52 -7.57
N ALA A 183 -26.43 17.36 -7.54
CA ALA A 183 -27.34 18.15 -8.37
C ALA A 183 -27.29 19.66 -8.05
N ASP A 184 -27.24 20.01 -6.76
CA ASP A 184 -27.25 21.39 -6.28
C ASP A 184 -25.94 22.11 -6.64
N GLU A 185 -24.79 21.44 -6.50
CA GLU A 185 -23.50 22.01 -6.89
C GLU A 185 -23.41 22.20 -8.41
N ILE A 186 -23.89 21.26 -9.21
CA ILE A 186 -23.93 21.38 -10.68
C ILE A 186 -24.86 22.53 -11.08
N GLU A 187 -26.04 22.64 -10.47
CA GLU A 187 -26.95 23.77 -10.72
C GLU A 187 -26.28 25.09 -10.36
N ARG A 188 -25.55 25.15 -9.24
CA ARG A 188 -24.83 26.35 -8.83
C ARG A 188 -23.71 26.71 -9.82
N VAL A 189 -23.00 25.72 -10.36
CA VAL A 189 -22.01 25.92 -11.42
C VAL A 189 -22.67 26.50 -12.67
N LEU A 190 -23.78 25.94 -13.13
CA LEU A 190 -24.56 26.44 -14.28
C LEU A 190 -25.02 27.90 -14.07
N GLN A 191 -25.57 28.20 -12.89
CA GLN A 191 -26.00 29.56 -12.52
C GLN A 191 -24.84 30.56 -12.60
N ILE A 192 -23.63 30.17 -12.18
CA ILE A 192 -22.45 31.04 -12.21
C ILE A 192 -21.93 31.20 -13.64
N LEU A 193 -21.83 30.11 -14.40
CA LEU A 193 -21.34 30.14 -15.79
C LEU A 193 -22.24 31.01 -16.70
N SER A 194 -23.54 31.09 -16.39
CA SER A 194 -24.50 31.93 -17.14
C SER A 194 -24.51 33.41 -16.73
N ARG A 195 -23.68 33.84 -15.77
CA ARG A 195 -23.59 35.26 -15.39
C ARG A 195 -22.81 36.07 -16.43
N ARG A 196 -23.17 37.35 -16.55
CA ARG A 196 -22.42 38.33 -17.37
C ARG A 196 -21.09 38.75 -16.74
N SER A 197 -20.99 38.73 -15.41
CA SER A 197 -19.78 39.05 -14.64
C SER A 197 -19.62 38.07 -13.48
N LYS A 198 -18.38 37.81 -13.05
CA LYS A 198 -18.03 36.75 -12.07
C LYS A 198 -18.55 35.36 -12.53
N ASN A 199 -18.25 35.03 -13.77
CA ASN A 199 -18.73 33.82 -14.46
C ASN A 199 -17.75 32.65 -14.40
N ASN A 200 -16.81 32.68 -13.45
CA ASN A 200 -15.84 31.61 -13.22
C ASN A 200 -16.09 30.99 -11.84
N PRO A 201 -16.68 29.78 -11.76
CA PRO A 201 -16.87 29.10 -10.48
C PRO A 201 -15.54 28.52 -9.96
N VAL A 202 -15.39 28.48 -8.63
CA VAL A 202 -14.30 27.77 -7.96
C VAL A 202 -14.89 26.80 -6.95
N LEU A 203 -14.66 25.50 -7.17
CA LEU A 203 -15.04 24.41 -6.29
C LEU A 203 -14.03 24.32 -5.14
N ILE A 204 -14.47 24.64 -3.93
CA ILE A 204 -13.65 24.64 -2.71
C ILE A 204 -14.11 23.49 -1.83
N GLY A 205 -13.21 22.56 -1.56
CA GLY A 205 -13.46 21.42 -0.67
C GLY A 205 -12.16 20.69 -0.35
N GLU A 206 -12.22 19.67 0.48
CA GLU A 206 -11.06 18.80 0.73
C GLU A 206 -10.74 17.95 -0.52
N SER A 207 -9.56 17.33 -0.55
CA SER A 207 -9.24 16.36 -1.62
C SER A 207 -10.12 15.12 -1.51
N GLY A 208 -10.47 14.51 -2.64
CA GLY A 208 -11.26 13.27 -2.67
C GLY A 208 -12.78 13.43 -2.49
N VAL A 209 -13.32 14.64 -2.30
CA VAL A 209 -14.77 14.86 -2.14
C VAL A 209 -15.58 14.77 -3.45
N GLY A 210 -14.91 14.59 -4.59
CA GLY A 210 -15.56 14.49 -5.91
C GLY A 210 -15.75 15.83 -6.64
N LYS A 211 -14.77 16.74 -6.59
CA LYS A 211 -14.83 18.02 -7.34
C LYS A 211 -14.81 17.80 -8.85
N THR A 212 -13.98 16.89 -9.33
CA THR A 212 -13.90 16.51 -10.75
C THR A 212 -15.21 15.89 -11.24
N ALA A 213 -15.86 15.08 -10.40
CA ALA A 213 -17.17 14.51 -10.71
C ALA A 213 -18.25 15.58 -10.95
N ILE A 214 -18.22 16.72 -10.24
CA ILE A 214 -19.17 17.84 -10.49
C ILE A 214 -18.99 18.38 -11.92
N VAL A 215 -17.74 18.45 -12.40
CA VAL A 215 -17.43 18.98 -13.74
C VAL A 215 -17.74 17.96 -14.84
N GLU A 216 -17.52 16.68 -14.57
CA GLU A 216 -17.96 15.58 -15.45
C GLU A 216 -19.49 15.57 -15.57
N GLY A 217 -20.20 15.80 -14.46
CA GLY A 217 -21.67 15.91 -14.45
C GLY A 217 -22.18 17.11 -15.22
N LEU A 218 -21.45 18.24 -15.19
CA LEU A 218 -21.71 19.37 -16.07
C LEU A 218 -21.58 18.96 -17.55
N ALA A 219 -20.52 18.24 -17.92
CA ALA A 219 -20.29 17.80 -19.30
C ALA A 219 -21.42 16.84 -19.77
N GLN A 220 -21.87 15.93 -18.91
CA GLN A 220 -23.01 15.05 -19.18
C GLN A 220 -24.30 15.85 -19.42
N ARG A 221 -24.62 16.85 -18.57
CA ARG A 221 -25.80 17.70 -18.76
C ARG A 221 -25.75 18.52 -20.04
N ILE A 222 -24.58 18.99 -20.45
CA ILE A 222 -24.41 19.70 -21.74
C ILE A 222 -24.78 18.78 -22.90
N ILE A 223 -24.28 17.54 -22.91
CA ILE A 223 -24.60 16.55 -23.95
C ILE A 223 -26.08 16.16 -23.94
N GLN A 224 -26.67 16.02 -22.76
CA GLN A 224 -28.10 15.72 -22.59
C GLN A 224 -29.02 16.91 -22.92
N SER A 225 -28.45 18.08 -23.25
CA SER A 225 -29.19 19.33 -23.48
C SER A 225 -30.00 19.82 -22.27
N GLU A 226 -29.58 19.46 -21.05
CA GLU A 226 -30.16 19.89 -19.77
C GLU A 226 -29.47 21.16 -19.23
N VAL A 227 -29.08 22.06 -20.12
CA VAL A 227 -28.40 23.33 -19.78
C VAL A 227 -29.06 24.50 -20.49
N PRO A 228 -28.93 25.73 -19.96
CA PRO A 228 -29.45 26.91 -20.64
C PRO A 228 -28.83 27.13 -22.02
N ASP A 229 -29.55 27.81 -22.92
CA ASP A 229 -29.19 27.97 -24.35
C ASP A 229 -27.77 28.49 -24.61
N ASN A 230 -27.25 29.34 -23.71
CA ASN A 230 -25.90 29.90 -23.80
C ASN A 230 -24.77 28.89 -23.53
N LEU A 231 -25.10 27.69 -23.05
CA LEU A 231 -24.15 26.62 -22.70
C LEU A 231 -24.29 25.37 -23.58
N LEU A 232 -25.35 25.23 -24.38
CA LEU A 232 -25.62 24.04 -25.22
C LEU A 232 -24.49 23.71 -26.21
N SER A 233 -23.80 24.72 -26.75
CA SER A 233 -22.75 24.56 -27.75
C SER A 233 -21.33 24.64 -27.17
N ARG A 234 -21.19 24.61 -25.85
CA ARG A 234 -19.89 24.74 -25.18
C ARG A 234 -19.22 23.39 -24.96
N ARG A 235 -17.90 23.37 -25.09
CA ARG A 235 -17.03 22.23 -24.78
C ARG A 235 -16.36 22.43 -23.43
N VAL A 236 -16.36 21.40 -22.59
CA VAL A 236 -15.66 21.39 -21.30
C VAL A 236 -14.35 20.62 -21.45
N ILE A 237 -13.23 21.30 -21.29
CA ILE A 237 -11.89 20.74 -21.48
C ILE A 237 -11.11 20.83 -20.18
N ALA A 238 -10.70 19.69 -19.63
CA ALA A 238 -9.80 19.62 -18.48
C ALA A 238 -8.35 19.84 -18.93
N LEU A 239 -7.68 20.84 -18.37
CA LEU A 239 -6.30 21.15 -18.73
C LEU A 239 -5.33 20.34 -17.86
N ASP A 240 -4.46 19.54 -18.48
CA ASP A 240 -3.42 18.81 -17.76
C ASP A 240 -2.14 19.65 -17.66
N LEU A 241 -1.93 20.21 -16.47
CA LEU A 241 -0.74 21.00 -16.17
C LEU A 241 0.54 20.15 -16.17
N GLY A 242 0.45 18.85 -15.85
CA GLY A 242 1.58 17.94 -15.90
C GLY A 242 2.11 17.78 -17.32
N SER A 243 1.21 17.57 -18.28
CA SER A 243 1.55 17.49 -19.72
C SER A 243 2.16 18.79 -20.26
N LEU A 244 1.70 19.95 -19.78
CA LEU A 244 2.29 21.23 -20.18
C LEU A 244 3.74 21.40 -19.69
N VAL A 245 4.04 20.93 -18.48
CA VAL A 245 5.39 20.96 -17.89
C VAL A 245 6.29 19.88 -18.49
N ALA A 246 5.73 18.72 -18.82
CA ALA A 246 6.46 17.58 -19.38
C ALA A 246 7.23 17.97 -20.65
N GLY A 247 8.54 17.70 -20.66
CA GLY A 247 9.42 18.02 -21.80
C GLY A 247 9.80 19.50 -21.93
N THR A 248 9.44 20.37 -20.99
CA THR A 248 9.99 21.72 -20.89
C THR A 248 11.25 21.72 -20.01
N LYS A 249 12.34 22.33 -20.49
CA LYS A 249 13.58 22.49 -19.69
C LYS A 249 13.65 23.85 -19.01
N TYR A 250 12.92 24.83 -19.55
CA TYR A 250 12.95 26.21 -19.11
C TYR A 250 11.53 26.72 -18.90
N ARG A 251 11.33 27.55 -17.86
CA ARG A 251 10.05 28.20 -17.55
C ARG A 251 9.43 28.93 -18.75
N GLY A 252 10.25 29.60 -19.57
CA GLY A 252 9.75 30.32 -20.76
C GLY A 252 9.07 29.41 -21.79
N GLN A 253 9.50 28.14 -21.92
CA GLN A 253 8.88 27.18 -22.84
C GLN A 253 7.48 26.77 -22.35
N PHE A 254 7.31 26.62 -21.04
CA PHE A 254 6.00 26.39 -20.44
C PHE A 254 5.07 27.58 -20.70
N GLU A 255 5.54 28.81 -20.46
CA GLU A 255 4.75 30.02 -20.69
C GLU A 255 4.37 30.16 -22.18
N GLU A 256 5.26 29.82 -23.11
CA GLU A 256 4.97 29.82 -24.54
C GLU A 256 3.88 28.81 -24.91
N ARG A 257 3.94 27.57 -24.40
CA ARG A 257 2.89 26.56 -24.60
C ARG A 257 1.55 27.02 -24.04
N LEU A 258 1.54 27.55 -22.81
CA LEU A 258 0.32 28.08 -22.20
C LEU A 258 -0.25 29.25 -23.01
N LYS A 259 0.60 30.08 -23.60
CA LYS A 259 0.18 31.19 -24.47
C LYS A 259 -0.52 30.70 -25.74
N VAL A 260 -0.02 29.62 -26.34
CA VAL A 260 -0.64 28.98 -27.51
C VAL A 260 -2.02 28.45 -27.14
N VAL A 261 -2.12 27.70 -26.04
CA VAL A 261 -3.39 27.16 -25.52
C VAL A 261 -4.39 28.29 -25.24
N MET A 262 -3.97 29.36 -24.56
CA MET A 262 -4.83 30.52 -24.26
C MET A 262 -5.34 31.21 -25.53
N LYS A 263 -4.50 31.36 -26.55
CA LYS A 263 -4.89 31.97 -27.82
C LYS A 263 -5.97 31.15 -28.53
N GLU A 264 -5.82 29.83 -28.50
CA GLU A 264 -6.76 28.87 -29.10
C GLU A 264 -8.14 28.92 -28.42
N ILE A 265 -8.15 29.02 -27.09
CA ILE A 265 -9.38 29.15 -26.30
C ILE A 265 -10.15 30.43 -26.67
N VAL A 266 -9.44 31.55 -26.74
CA VAL A 266 -10.04 32.84 -27.09
C VAL A 266 -10.57 32.84 -28.54
N GLN A 267 -9.88 32.16 -29.46
CA GLN A 267 -10.31 32.05 -30.85
C GLN A 267 -11.54 31.15 -31.04
N ALA A 268 -11.64 30.06 -30.28
CA ALA A 268 -12.77 29.15 -30.36
C ALA A 268 -14.05 29.74 -29.76
N GLY A 269 -13.95 30.46 -28.64
CA GLY A 269 -15.06 31.20 -28.01
C GLY A 269 -16.16 30.35 -27.36
N ASN A 270 -16.19 29.04 -27.60
CA ASN A 270 -17.16 28.09 -27.05
C ASN A 270 -16.55 27.08 -26.05
N ILE A 271 -15.44 27.44 -25.40
CA ILE A 271 -14.70 26.53 -24.51
C ILE A 271 -14.84 26.98 -23.05
N ILE A 272 -15.07 26.01 -22.17
CA ILE A 272 -14.97 26.13 -20.72
C ILE A 272 -13.77 25.27 -20.30
N ILE A 273 -12.79 25.89 -19.63
CA ILE A 273 -11.61 25.18 -19.16
C ILE A 273 -11.84 24.71 -17.73
N PHE A 274 -11.52 23.47 -17.43
CA PHE A 274 -11.43 22.97 -16.06
C PHE A 274 -9.97 22.87 -15.61
N ILE A 275 -9.71 23.35 -14.39
CA ILE A 275 -8.39 23.38 -13.75
C ILE A 275 -8.53 22.82 -12.33
N ASP A 276 -8.13 21.57 -12.10
CA ASP A 276 -8.38 20.85 -10.84
C ASP A 276 -7.58 21.43 -9.66
N GLU A 277 -6.36 21.88 -9.92
CA GLU A 277 -5.47 22.48 -8.93
C GLU A 277 -5.19 23.95 -9.29
N LEU A 278 -6.23 24.79 -9.24
CA LEU A 278 -6.15 26.19 -9.68
C LEU A 278 -4.99 26.97 -9.03
N HIS A 279 -4.63 26.61 -7.80
CA HIS A 279 -3.56 27.26 -7.04
C HIS A 279 -2.18 27.09 -7.68
N THR A 280 -1.93 26.01 -8.43
CA THR A 280 -0.63 25.75 -9.08
C THR A 280 -0.31 26.79 -10.16
N LEU A 281 -1.34 27.32 -10.84
CA LEU A 281 -1.20 28.40 -11.82
C LEU A 281 -1.09 29.79 -11.19
N VAL A 282 -1.53 29.94 -9.94
CA VAL A 282 -1.62 31.22 -9.22
C VAL A 282 -0.54 31.36 -8.13
N GLY A 283 0.39 30.40 -8.07
CA GLY A 283 1.42 30.29 -7.04
C GLY A 283 2.36 31.50 -6.96
N ALA A 284 1.99 32.45 -6.10
CA ALA A 284 2.78 33.61 -5.70
C ALA A 284 4.06 33.19 -4.94
N GLY A 285 5.12 32.90 -5.68
CA GLY A 285 6.52 33.21 -5.31
C GLY A 285 7.14 32.58 -4.05
N ALA A 286 6.63 31.48 -3.49
CA ALA A 286 7.11 30.98 -2.19
C ALA A 286 7.94 29.68 -2.20
N ALA A 287 8.20 29.05 -3.36
CA ALA A 287 9.14 27.93 -3.44
C ALA A 287 9.93 27.97 -4.75
N GLU A 288 11.23 27.67 -4.69
CA GLU A 288 12.12 27.51 -5.85
C GLU A 288 11.62 26.39 -6.79
N GLY A 289 10.62 26.68 -7.61
CA GLY A 289 10.01 25.72 -8.53
C GLY A 289 8.55 25.96 -8.89
N SER A 290 7.81 26.83 -8.17
CA SER A 290 6.40 27.09 -8.51
C SER A 290 6.26 27.96 -9.75
N ILE A 291 5.50 27.47 -10.74
CA ILE A 291 5.28 28.10 -12.03
C ILE A 291 4.18 29.17 -11.91
N ASP A 292 4.54 30.44 -11.89
CA ASP A 292 3.55 31.53 -11.80
C ASP A 292 3.04 31.94 -13.19
N ALA A 293 1.86 31.42 -13.55
CA ALA A 293 1.12 31.73 -14.78
C ALA A 293 0.06 32.82 -14.58
N SER A 294 -0.06 33.39 -13.37
CA SER A 294 -1.15 34.29 -13.01
C SER A 294 -1.18 35.57 -13.85
N ASN A 295 0.00 36.06 -14.26
CA ASN A 295 0.14 37.24 -15.12
C ASN A 295 -0.44 37.04 -16.52
N MET A 296 -0.52 35.80 -17.01
CA MET A 296 -1.09 35.48 -18.32
C MET A 296 -2.61 35.31 -18.26
N LEU A 297 -3.12 34.74 -17.16
CA LEU A 297 -4.54 34.46 -16.96
C LEU A 297 -5.34 35.70 -16.55
N LYS A 298 -4.76 36.58 -15.71
CA LYS A 298 -5.43 37.77 -15.17
C LYS A 298 -6.05 38.67 -16.25
N PRO A 299 -5.35 39.02 -17.36
CA PRO A 299 -5.93 39.87 -18.40
C PRO A 299 -7.10 39.22 -19.12
N ALA A 300 -6.99 37.93 -19.48
CA ALA A 300 -8.02 37.20 -20.22
C ALA A 300 -9.28 36.94 -19.38
N LEU A 301 -9.09 36.57 -18.10
CA LEU A 301 -10.17 36.47 -17.13
C LEU A 301 -10.80 37.84 -16.83
N SER A 302 -10.02 38.91 -16.88
CA SER A 302 -10.53 40.27 -16.64
C SER A 302 -11.38 40.82 -17.76
N ARG A 303 -11.03 40.49 -19.01
CA ARG A 303 -11.82 40.85 -20.19
C ARG A 303 -13.02 39.92 -20.40
N GLY A 304 -13.12 38.81 -19.65
CA GLY A 304 -14.18 37.81 -19.83
C GLY A 304 -14.04 37.00 -21.12
N GLU A 305 -12.85 37.02 -21.74
CA GLU A 305 -12.52 36.28 -22.97
C GLU A 305 -12.38 34.78 -22.71
N ILE A 306 -12.08 34.41 -21.46
CA ILE A 306 -11.92 33.03 -21.02
C ILE A 306 -12.89 32.75 -19.88
N GLN A 307 -13.54 31.60 -19.97
CA GLN A 307 -14.36 31.04 -18.91
C GLN A 307 -13.69 29.78 -18.37
N CYS A 308 -13.52 29.70 -17.05
CA CYS A 308 -12.95 28.53 -16.41
C CYS A 308 -13.67 28.13 -15.13
N ILE A 309 -13.56 26.84 -14.83
CA ILE A 309 -13.95 26.21 -13.57
C ILE A 309 -12.65 25.83 -12.87
N GLY A 310 -12.43 26.36 -11.68
CA GLY A 310 -11.30 25.96 -10.84
C GLY A 310 -11.73 24.99 -9.75
N ALA A 311 -10.85 24.09 -9.35
CA ALA A 311 -10.94 23.41 -8.06
C ALA A 311 -9.69 23.72 -7.22
N THR A 312 -9.85 23.71 -5.89
CA THR A 312 -8.76 23.97 -4.93
C THR A 312 -9.21 23.59 -3.51
N THR A 313 -8.28 23.48 -2.58
CA THR A 313 -8.60 23.33 -1.14
C THR A 313 -8.91 24.68 -0.50
N LEU A 314 -9.53 24.66 0.69
CA LEU A 314 -9.86 25.88 1.42
C LEU A 314 -8.61 26.70 1.77
N ASP A 315 -7.54 26.03 2.15
CA ASP A 315 -6.28 26.66 2.56
C ASP A 315 -5.57 27.34 1.38
N GLU A 316 -5.51 26.65 0.24
CA GLU A 316 -4.97 27.21 -1.00
C GLU A 316 -5.78 28.40 -1.51
N TYR A 317 -7.12 28.30 -1.47
CA TYR A 317 -8.00 29.40 -1.86
C TYR A 317 -7.70 30.66 -1.04
N ARG A 318 -7.59 30.52 0.28
CA ARG A 318 -7.25 31.62 1.20
C ARG A 318 -5.86 32.19 0.94
N LYS A 319 -4.86 31.34 0.69
CA LYS A 319 -3.47 31.75 0.48
C LYS A 319 -3.25 32.45 -0.86
N HIS A 320 -3.83 31.94 -1.95
CA HIS A 320 -3.47 32.33 -3.32
C HIS A 320 -4.56 33.10 -4.06
N ILE A 321 -5.84 32.78 -3.86
CA ILE A 321 -6.95 33.39 -4.61
C ILE A 321 -7.58 34.56 -3.86
N GLU A 322 -7.83 34.40 -2.56
CA GLU A 322 -8.54 35.40 -1.76
C GLU A 322 -7.72 36.67 -1.51
N LYS A 323 -6.40 36.53 -1.37
CA LYS A 323 -5.47 37.66 -1.21
C LYS A 323 -5.31 38.49 -2.50
N ASP A 324 -5.54 37.89 -3.67
CA ASP A 324 -5.41 38.58 -4.95
C ASP A 324 -6.73 39.27 -5.33
N GLY A 325 -6.75 40.61 -5.23
CA GLY A 325 -7.93 41.41 -5.53
C GLY A 325 -8.42 41.33 -6.98
N ALA A 326 -7.56 40.97 -7.94
CA ALA A 326 -7.97 40.78 -9.34
C ALA A 326 -8.73 39.47 -9.52
N LEU A 327 -8.21 38.37 -8.97
CA LEU A 327 -8.81 37.04 -9.08
C LEU A 327 -10.09 36.91 -8.24
N LYS A 328 -10.10 37.46 -7.02
CA LYS A 328 -11.30 37.51 -6.15
C LYS A 328 -12.50 38.20 -6.82
N ARG A 329 -12.26 39.11 -7.78
CA ARG A 329 -13.31 39.80 -8.54
C ARG A 329 -13.80 39.01 -9.77
N ARG A 330 -13.19 37.88 -10.10
CA ARG A 330 -13.53 37.05 -11.27
C ARG A 330 -14.06 35.68 -10.89
N PHE A 331 -13.57 35.14 -9.78
CA PHE A 331 -13.99 33.86 -9.26
C PHE A 331 -15.13 33.96 -8.26
N GLN A 332 -16.05 33.02 -8.32
CA GLN A 332 -17.14 32.84 -7.36
C GLN A 332 -16.96 31.50 -6.63
N PRO A 333 -16.78 31.51 -5.29
CA PRO A 333 -16.61 30.27 -4.54
C PRO A 333 -17.90 29.46 -4.46
N ILE A 334 -17.77 28.13 -4.55
CA ILE A 334 -18.77 27.11 -4.27
C ILE A 334 -18.15 26.13 -3.28
N HIS A 335 -18.74 25.99 -2.10
CA HIS A 335 -18.26 25.05 -1.09
C HIS A 335 -18.81 23.66 -1.38
N VAL A 336 -17.92 22.69 -1.55
CA VAL A 336 -18.24 21.27 -1.77
C VAL A 336 -17.98 20.53 -0.47
N GLN A 337 -19.04 20.03 0.14
CA GLN A 337 -18.95 19.22 1.36
C GLN A 337 -18.72 17.74 1.00
N PRO A 338 -18.02 16.97 1.86
CA PRO A 338 -18.01 15.51 1.76
C PRO A 338 -19.46 14.97 1.80
N PRO A 339 -19.78 13.94 1.00
CA PRO A 339 -21.08 13.28 1.03
C PRO A 339 -21.29 12.58 2.37
N ASN A 340 -22.55 12.39 2.76
CA ASN A 340 -22.89 11.58 3.92
C ASN A 340 -22.73 10.06 3.61
N LEU A 341 -22.87 9.22 4.64
CA LEU A 341 -22.72 7.77 4.50
C LEU A 341 -23.71 7.19 3.46
N ASP A 342 -24.98 7.59 3.51
CA ASP A 342 -26.03 7.07 2.62
C ASP A 342 -25.85 7.54 1.16
N GLU A 343 -25.38 8.76 0.94
CA GLU A 343 -24.97 9.29 -0.36
C GLU A 343 -23.77 8.52 -0.90
N THR A 344 -22.78 8.24 -0.06
CA THR A 344 -21.59 7.50 -0.47
C THR A 344 -21.92 6.07 -0.89
N VAL A 345 -22.81 5.38 -0.16
CA VAL A 345 -23.31 4.06 -0.56
C VAL A 345 -23.94 4.13 -1.95
N ARG A 346 -24.81 5.12 -2.21
CA ARG A 346 -25.42 5.31 -3.54
C ARG A 346 -24.39 5.62 -4.63
N ILE A 347 -23.35 6.40 -4.31
CA ILE A 347 -22.25 6.68 -5.25
C ILE A 347 -21.56 5.37 -5.65
N ILE A 348 -21.18 4.54 -4.67
CA ILE A 348 -20.49 3.27 -4.93
C ILE A 348 -21.39 2.28 -5.66
N GLN A 349 -22.68 2.21 -5.31
CA GLN A 349 -23.66 1.42 -6.06
C GLN A 349 -23.70 1.80 -7.54
N GLY A 350 -23.62 3.10 -7.87
CA GLY A 350 -23.57 3.56 -9.26
C GLY A 350 -22.27 3.25 -9.99
N LEU A 351 -21.17 3.08 -9.27
CA LEU A 351 -19.86 2.71 -9.82
C LEU A 351 -19.64 1.19 -9.87
N ARG A 352 -20.49 0.41 -9.21
CA ARG A 352 -20.37 -1.04 -9.02
C ARG A 352 -20.11 -1.77 -10.33
N ASP A 353 -20.94 -1.56 -11.34
CA ASP A 353 -20.87 -2.29 -12.62
C ASP A 353 -19.51 -2.11 -13.31
N ARG A 354 -18.92 -0.91 -13.24
CA ARG A 354 -17.61 -0.62 -13.82
C ARG A 354 -16.47 -1.33 -13.07
N TYR A 355 -16.51 -1.34 -11.75
CA TYR A 355 -15.52 -2.06 -10.94
C TYR A 355 -15.65 -3.58 -11.07
N GLU A 356 -16.87 -4.11 -11.16
CA GLU A 356 -17.14 -5.52 -11.42
C GLU A 356 -16.59 -5.96 -12.78
N GLU A 357 -16.78 -5.14 -13.83
CA GLU A 357 -16.24 -5.41 -15.16
C GLU A 357 -14.70 -5.32 -15.18
N HIS A 358 -14.13 -4.27 -14.59
CA HIS A 358 -12.68 -4.05 -14.58
C HIS A 358 -11.92 -5.16 -13.81
N HIS A 359 -12.44 -5.58 -12.66
CA HIS A 359 -11.80 -6.59 -11.81
C HIS A 359 -12.24 -8.02 -12.12
N GLY A 360 -13.39 -8.19 -12.78
CA GLY A 360 -13.97 -9.51 -13.04
C GLY A 360 -14.54 -10.16 -11.78
N VAL A 361 -15.09 -9.35 -10.87
CA VAL A 361 -15.62 -9.75 -9.54
C VAL A 361 -17.11 -9.46 -9.47
N GLU A 362 -17.80 -9.97 -8.45
CA GLU A 362 -19.16 -9.57 -8.08
C GLU A 362 -19.12 -8.92 -6.70
N ILE A 363 -19.61 -7.68 -6.56
CA ILE A 363 -19.54 -6.91 -5.31
C ILE A 363 -20.90 -6.98 -4.62
N THR A 364 -20.98 -7.57 -3.43
CA THR A 364 -22.26 -7.64 -2.70
C THR A 364 -22.67 -6.28 -2.12
N GLU A 365 -23.98 -6.08 -1.94
CA GLU A 365 -24.52 -4.86 -1.33
C GLU A 365 -23.99 -4.64 0.10
N ASP A 366 -23.91 -5.73 0.88
CA ASP A 366 -23.34 -5.69 2.23
C ASP A 366 -21.87 -5.25 2.22
N ALA A 367 -21.08 -5.63 1.20
CA ALA A 367 -19.69 -5.20 1.08
C ALA A 367 -19.58 -3.69 0.83
N ILE A 368 -20.49 -3.10 0.05
CA ILE A 368 -20.51 -1.64 -0.20
C ILE A 368 -20.80 -0.89 1.10
N VAL A 369 -21.86 -1.29 1.81
CA VAL A 369 -22.25 -0.67 3.08
C VAL A 369 -21.13 -0.79 4.11
N GLU A 370 -20.50 -1.96 4.20
CA GLU A 370 -19.38 -2.20 5.12
C GLU A 370 -18.15 -1.37 4.72
N ALA A 371 -17.83 -1.26 3.43
CA ALA A 371 -16.71 -0.45 2.95
C ALA A 371 -16.86 1.02 3.33
N VAL A 372 -18.06 1.59 3.19
CA VAL A 372 -18.32 2.97 3.61
C VAL A 372 -18.18 3.14 5.12
N LYS A 373 -18.76 2.23 5.92
CA LYS A 373 -18.69 2.30 7.38
C LYS A 373 -17.26 2.14 7.91
N LEU A 374 -16.53 1.14 7.41
CA LEU A 374 -15.17 0.86 7.86
C LEU A 374 -14.19 1.93 7.39
N SER A 375 -14.31 2.40 6.14
CA SER A 375 -13.47 3.51 5.67
C SER A 375 -13.74 4.80 6.45
N ASP A 376 -15.01 5.08 6.83
CA ASP A 376 -15.29 6.25 7.67
C ASP A 376 -14.69 6.15 9.07
N ARG A 377 -14.79 4.97 9.68
CA ARG A 377 -14.34 4.74 11.05
C ARG A 377 -12.82 4.58 11.20
N TYR A 378 -12.17 3.93 10.25
CA TYR A 378 -10.77 3.49 10.38
C TYR A 378 -9.79 4.24 9.48
N ILE A 379 -10.25 4.89 8.40
CA ILE A 379 -9.43 5.68 7.47
C ILE A 379 -9.78 7.16 7.64
N THR A 380 -9.09 7.83 8.56
CA THR A 380 -9.43 9.21 9.00
C THR A 380 -8.65 10.31 8.30
N ASP A 381 -7.57 9.98 7.59
CA ASP A 381 -6.71 10.92 6.87
C ASP A 381 -7.27 11.35 5.51
N ARG A 382 -8.30 10.64 5.02
CA ARG A 382 -8.99 10.89 3.75
C ARG A 382 -10.48 11.14 3.98
N PHE A 383 -11.12 11.71 2.96
CA PHE A 383 -12.54 12.04 2.97
C PHE A 383 -13.36 11.09 2.09
N LEU A 384 -14.65 10.97 2.38
CA LEU A 384 -15.60 10.30 1.48
C LEU A 384 -15.82 11.17 0.22
N PRO A 385 -16.14 10.58 -0.94
CA PRO A 385 -16.27 9.13 -1.19
C PRO A 385 -14.95 8.41 -1.52
N ASP A 386 -13.86 9.14 -1.78
CA ASP A 386 -12.56 8.62 -2.26
C ASP A 386 -12.05 7.40 -1.47
N LYS A 387 -11.97 7.51 -0.14
CA LYS A 387 -11.47 6.41 0.70
C LYS A 387 -12.30 5.12 0.63
N ALA A 388 -13.59 5.23 0.34
CA ALA A 388 -14.47 4.07 0.24
C ALA A 388 -14.38 3.44 -1.16
N ILE A 389 -14.19 4.26 -2.19
CA ILE A 389 -13.92 3.80 -3.56
C ILE A 389 -12.58 3.06 -3.63
N ASP A 390 -11.52 3.64 -3.06
CA ASP A 390 -10.17 3.04 -2.99
C ASP A 390 -10.21 1.67 -2.29
N LEU A 391 -10.98 1.55 -1.20
CA LEU A 391 -11.16 0.29 -0.48
C LEU A 391 -11.87 -0.79 -1.33
N ILE A 392 -12.90 -0.43 -2.09
CA ILE A 392 -13.59 -1.35 -3.01
C ILE A 392 -12.66 -1.77 -4.15
N ASP A 393 -11.89 -0.83 -4.70
CA ASP A 393 -10.92 -1.08 -5.78
C ASP A 393 -9.81 -2.04 -5.33
N GLU A 394 -9.23 -1.82 -4.15
CA GLU A 394 -8.20 -2.68 -3.57
C GLU A 394 -8.76 -4.08 -3.24
N THR A 395 -10.00 -4.16 -2.74
CA THR A 395 -10.68 -5.43 -2.49
C THR A 395 -10.93 -6.20 -3.79
N GLY A 396 -11.35 -5.50 -4.86
CA GLY A 396 -11.51 -6.04 -6.21
C GLY A 396 -10.20 -6.59 -6.78
N SER A 397 -9.14 -5.78 -6.73
CA SER A 397 -7.80 -6.16 -7.18
C SER A 397 -7.28 -7.40 -6.44
N ARG A 398 -7.48 -7.46 -5.12
CA ARG A 398 -7.08 -8.61 -4.31
C ARG A 398 -7.86 -9.88 -4.66
N ALA A 399 -9.18 -9.80 -4.78
CA ALA A 399 -10.02 -10.94 -5.14
C ALA A 399 -9.62 -11.50 -6.52
N LYS A 400 -9.31 -10.61 -7.46
CA LYS A 400 -8.74 -10.95 -8.77
C LYS A 400 -7.41 -11.70 -8.63
N LEU A 401 -6.46 -11.18 -7.84
CA LEU A 401 -5.15 -11.81 -7.63
C LEU A 401 -5.24 -13.19 -6.97
N GLN A 402 -6.14 -13.38 -6.00
CA GLN A 402 -6.38 -14.69 -5.37
C GLN A 402 -6.89 -15.71 -6.39
N THR A 403 -7.72 -15.26 -7.33
CA THR A 403 -8.27 -16.12 -8.38
C THR A 403 -7.20 -16.55 -9.39
N TYR A 404 -6.21 -15.71 -9.69
CA TYR A 404 -5.09 -16.05 -10.59
C TYR A 404 -4.03 -16.97 -9.96
N ALA A 405 -4.06 -17.19 -8.64
CA ALA A 405 -3.17 -18.14 -8.01
C ALA A 405 -3.48 -19.56 -8.51
N LEU A 406 -2.48 -20.25 -9.08
CA LEU A 406 -2.65 -21.66 -9.45
C LEU A 406 -3.04 -22.45 -8.19
N PRO A 407 -4.10 -23.28 -8.24
CA PRO A 407 -4.42 -24.24 -7.21
C PRO A 407 -3.19 -25.05 -6.79
N SER A 408 -3.11 -25.39 -5.50
CA SER A 408 -2.00 -26.17 -4.93
C SER A 408 -1.76 -27.48 -5.70
N GLU A 409 -2.83 -28.10 -6.19
CA GLU A 409 -2.80 -29.31 -7.01
C GLU A 409 -2.08 -29.09 -8.36
N LEU A 410 -2.45 -28.03 -9.10
CA LEU A 410 -1.79 -27.69 -10.37
C LEU A 410 -0.32 -27.29 -10.16
N LYS A 411 -0.03 -26.60 -9.04
CA LYS A 411 1.33 -26.22 -8.67
C LYS A 411 2.19 -27.43 -8.34
N ALA A 412 1.63 -28.43 -7.64
CA ALA A 412 2.30 -29.70 -7.37
C ALA A 412 2.57 -30.49 -8.66
N MET A 413 1.59 -30.56 -9.57
CA MET A 413 1.77 -31.18 -10.89
C MET A 413 2.86 -30.48 -11.73
N GLU A 414 2.95 -29.15 -11.70
CA GLU A 414 4.05 -28.42 -12.36
C GLU A 414 5.43 -28.72 -11.75
N GLN A 415 5.50 -28.90 -10.44
CA GLN A 415 6.74 -29.25 -9.76
C GLN A 415 7.18 -30.68 -10.09
N GLU A 416 6.25 -31.64 -10.09
CA GLU A 416 6.51 -33.01 -10.51
C GLU A 416 6.95 -33.07 -11.97
N LEU A 417 6.28 -32.35 -12.88
CA LEU A 417 6.70 -32.28 -14.29
C LEU A 417 8.13 -31.74 -14.44
N LYS A 418 8.50 -30.71 -13.67
CA LYS A 418 9.88 -30.18 -13.66
C LYS A 418 10.89 -31.19 -13.11
N LYS A 419 10.50 -31.97 -12.10
CA LYS A 419 11.35 -33.01 -11.52
C LYS A 419 11.61 -34.12 -12.53
N VAL A 420 10.55 -34.66 -13.15
CA VAL A 420 10.66 -35.70 -14.19
C VAL A 420 11.45 -35.20 -15.41
N ALA A 421 11.27 -33.94 -15.82
CA ALA A 421 12.05 -33.36 -16.91
C ALA A 421 13.56 -33.31 -16.59
N ARG A 422 13.93 -32.97 -15.35
CA ARG A 422 15.34 -32.99 -14.89
C ARG A 422 15.89 -34.41 -14.81
N GLU A 423 15.11 -35.36 -14.30
CA GLU A 423 15.50 -36.77 -14.24
C GLU A 423 15.75 -37.33 -15.65
N LYS A 424 14.87 -37.01 -16.61
CA LYS A 424 15.09 -37.34 -18.03
C LYS A 424 16.40 -36.76 -18.58
N GLU A 425 16.66 -35.47 -18.35
CA GLU A 425 17.91 -34.82 -18.81
C GLU A 425 19.15 -35.48 -18.18
N LEU A 426 19.08 -35.82 -16.89
CA LEU A 426 20.13 -36.53 -16.18
C LEU A 426 20.35 -37.93 -16.79
N SER A 427 19.29 -38.71 -17.01
CA SER A 427 19.38 -40.04 -17.63
C SER A 427 19.97 -40.01 -19.04
N ILE A 428 19.65 -38.98 -19.83
CA ILE A 428 20.27 -38.74 -21.14
C ILE A 428 21.76 -38.43 -20.98
N SER A 429 22.13 -37.57 -20.02
CA SER A 429 23.54 -37.21 -19.78
C SER A 429 24.39 -38.39 -19.31
N THR A 430 23.81 -39.31 -18.53
CA THR A 430 24.46 -40.54 -18.05
C THR A 430 24.34 -41.70 -19.03
N GLN A 431 23.84 -41.48 -20.25
CA GLN A 431 23.64 -42.49 -21.30
C GLN A 431 22.75 -43.67 -20.88
N ASN A 432 21.87 -43.49 -19.90
CA ASN A 432 20.90 -44.50 -19.49
C ASN A 432 19.59 -44.32 -20.30
N PHE A 433 19.57 -44.89 -21.50
CA PHE A 433 18.50 -44.69 -22.47
C PHE A 433 17.17 -45.34 -22.06
N GLU A 434 17.17 -46.43 -21.31
CA GLU A 434 15.93 -47.10 -20.85
C GLU A 434 15.16 -46.21 -19.86
N GLU A 435 15.84 -45.67 -18.85
CA GLU A 435 15.22 -44.76 -17.88
C GLU A 435 14.83 -43.42 -18.53
N ALA A 436 15.62 -42.93 -19.50
CA ALA A 436 15.24 -41.73 -20.26
C ALA A 436 13.93 -41.90 -21.05
N VAL A 437 13.64 -43.10 -21.58
CA VAL A 437 12.37 -43.39 -22.25
C VAL A 437 11.22 -43.42 -21.25
N ARG A 438 11.40 -44.05 -20.07
CA ARG A 438 10.38 -44.06 -19.00
C ARG A 438 10.05 -42.65 -18.50
N HIS A 439 11.06 -41.84 -18.20
CA HIS A 439 10.85 -40.46 -17.77
C HIS A 439 10.20 -39.60 -18.87
N ARG A 440 10.46 -39.89 -20.15
CA ARG A 440 9.79 -39.21 -21.28
C ARG A 440 8.30 -39.56 -21.36
N GLU A 441 7.94 -40.84 -21.21
CA GLU A 441 6.54 -41.27 -21.20
C GLU A 441 5.77 -40.65 -20.03
N GLU A 442 6.39 -40.62 -18.85
CA GLU A 442 5.79 -40.00 -17.66
C GLU A 442 5.68 -38.48 -17.79
N GLU A 443 6.68 -37.81 -18.37
CA GLU A 443 6.61 -36.37 -18.69
C GLU A 443 5.44 -36.08 -19.64
N GLU A 444 5.26 -36.88 -20.69
CA GLU A 444 4.17 -36.68 -21.66
C GLU A 444 2.79 -36.90 -21.01
N ARG A 445 2.68 -37.90 -20.12
CA ARG A 445 1.47 -38.17 -19.35
C ARG A 445 1.14 -37.02 -18.40
N LEU A 446 2.10 -36.60 -17.57
CA LEU A 446 1.93 -35.48 -16.63
C LEU A 446 1.61 -34.17 -17.36
N ARG A 447 2.23 -33.94 -18.52
CA ARG A 447 1.96 -32.76 -19.34
C ARG A 447 0.53 -32.75 -19.89
N LYS A 448 0.01 -33.89 -20.37
CA LYS A 448 -1.38 -34.00 -20.83
C LYS A 448 -2.37 -33.74 -19.69
N LEU A 449 -2.16 -34.38 -18.54
CA LEU A 449 -2.99 -34.18 -17.34
C LEU A 449 -2.97 -32.72 -16.86
N LEU A 450 -1.79 -32.09 -16.86
CA LEU A 450 -1.64 -30.69 -16.48
C LEU A 450 -2.37 -29.76 -17.47
N ASP A 451 -2.26 -30.01 -18.77
CA ASP A 451 -2.93 -29.21 -19.80
C ASP A 451 -4.46 -29.35 -19.74
N GLU A 452 -4.97 -30.56 -19.48
CA GLU A 452 -6.40 -30.83 -19.26
C GLU A 452 -6.90 -30.11 -18.00
N SER A 453 -6.24 -30.32 -16.87
CA SER A 453 -6.62 -29.70 -15.58
C SER A 453 -6.53 -28.16 -15.64
N LYS A 454 -5.54 -27.61 -16.35
CA LYS A 454 -5.44 -26.15 -16.60
C LYS A 454 -6.59 -25.62 -17.48
N ARG A 455 -7.05 -26.41 -18.46
CA ARG A 455 -8.18 -26.02 -19.32
C ARG A 455 -9.49 -26.04 -18.54
N GLU A 456 -9.71 -27.05 -17.71
CA GLU A 456 -10.88 -27.12 -16.84
C GLU A 456 -10.89 -25.98 -15.82
N TRP A 457 -9.74 -25.71 -15.20
CA TRP A 457 -9.61 -24.58 -14.27
C TRP A 457 -9.92 -23.24 -14.92
N LYS A 458 -9.43 -22.98 -16.14
CA LYS A 458 -9.77 -21.75 -16.88
C LYS A 458 -11.26 -21.65 -17.22
N LYS A 459 -11.88 -22.76 -17.63
CA LYS A 459 -13.33 -22.80 -17.88
C LYS A 459 -14.14 -22.54 -16.61
N ASN A 460 -13.67 -23.01 -15.45
CA ASN A 460 -14.31 -22.76 -14.17
C ASN A 460 -14.09 -21.32 -13.69
N GLN A 461 -12.93 -20.72 -13.96
CA GLN A 461 -12.67 -19.29 -13.69
C GLN A 461 -13.62 -18.36 -14.45
N GLU A 462 -13.84 -18.61 -15.75
CA GLU A 462 -14.75 -17.76 -16.54
C GLU A 462 -16.21 -17.88 -16.10
N LYS A 463 -16.58 -19.01 -15.48
CA LYS A 463 -17.94 -19.25 -14.96
C LYS A 463 -18.16 -18.73 -13.55
N ASN A 464 -17.14 -18.79 -12.68
CA ASN A 464 -17.25 -18.42 -11.27
C ASN A 464 -16.45 -17.14 -11.00
N LYS A 465 -17.12 -15.99 -11.15
CA LYS A 465 -16.55 -14.72 -10.68
C LYS A 465 -16.42 -14.75 -9.16
N PRO A 466 -15.28 -14.34 -8.58
CA PRO A 466 -15.15 -14.18 -7.13
C PRO A 466 -16.15 -13.14 -6.62
N VAL A 467 -16.86 -13.51 -5.55
CA VAL A 467 -17.83 -12.64 -4.87
C VAL A 467 -17.15 -11.96 -3.70
N ILE A 468 -17.26 -10.63 -3.62
CA ILE A 468 -16.71 -9.80 -2.56
C ILE A 468 -17.77 -9.59 -1.48
N GLY A 469 -17.48 -10.10 -0.28
CA GLY A 469 -18.32 -9.94 0.91
C GLY A 469 -17.78 -8.91 1.90
N LYS A 470 -18.54 -8.71 2.98
CA LYS A 470 -18.12 -7.87 4.13
C LYS A 470 -16.78 -8.28 4.75
N GLU A 471 -16.48 -9.59 4.74
CA GLU A 471 -15.26 -10.14 5.32
C GLU A 471 -14.00 -9.76 4.51
N ASP A 472 -14.12 -9.70 3.19
CA ASP A 472 -13.02 -9.32 2.31
C ASP A 472 -12.65 -7.85 2.48
N VAL A 473 -13.66 -6.99 2.59
CA VAL A 473 -13.50 -5.56 2.88
C VAL A 473 -12.82 -5.37 4.23
N ALA A 474 -13.29 -6.04 5.28
CA ALA A 474 -12.68 -5.98 6.61
C ALA A 474 -11.21 -6.43 6.61
N TYR A 475 -10.84 -7.42 5.78
CA TYR A 475 -9.44 -7.80 5.61
C TYR A 475 -8.59 -6.68 5.05
N VAL A 476 -9.08 -6.03 4.00
CA VAL A 476 -8.29 -5.04 3.28
C VAL A 476 -8.09 -3.84 4.18
N VAL A 477 -9.14 -3.36 4.86
CA VAL A 477 -9.01 -2.32 5.90
C VAL A 477 -8.01 -2.76 6.97
N SER A 478 -8.06 -4.02 7.40
CA SER A 478 -7.14 -4.55 8.39
C SER A 478 -5.67 -4.51 7.94
N LYS A 479 -5.40 -4.80 6.67
CA LYS A 479 -4.06 -4.72 6.09
C LYS A 479 -3.61 -3.28 5.83
N MET A 480 -4.49 -2.42 5.32
CA MET A 480 -4.19 -1.01 5.06
C MET A 480 -3.86 -0.26 6.36
N THR A 481 -4.64 -0.49 7.40
CA THR A 481 -4.55 0.23 8.67
C THR A 481 -3.67 -0.46 9.70
N GLY A 482 -3.37 -1.75 9.51
CA GLY A 482 -2.70 -2.61 10.51
C GLY A 482 -3.61 -3.03 11.66
N ILE A 483 -4.91 -2.70 11.62
CA ILE A 483 -5.87 -2.98 12.69
C ILE A 483 -6.50 -4.36 12.42
N PRO A 484 -6.35 -5.38 13.27
CA PRO A 484 -7.09 -6.63 13.09
C PRO A 484 -8.60 -6.33 13.17
N LEU A 485 -9.36 -6.64 12.11
CA LEU A 485 -10.83 -6.47 12.04
C LEU A 485 -11.60 -7.81 11.95
N PHE A 486 -10.90 -8.93 11.75
CA PHE A 486 -11.55 -10.23 11.60
C PHE A 486 -12.07 -10.80 12.91
N LYS A 487 -13.35 -11.23 12.87
CA LYS A 487 -14.03 -12.07 13.87
C LYS A 487 -13.76 -11.64 15.31
N LEU A 488 -14.11 -10.40 15.63
CA LEU A 488 -13.75 -9.82 16.92
C LEU A 488 -14.75 -10.04 18.04
N GLU A 489 -16.06 -10.09 17.84
CA GLU A 489 -16.92 -9.98 19.04
C GLU A 489 -16.80 -11.16 20.03
N GLU A 490 -16.82 -12.40 19.56
CA GLU A 490 -16.66 -13.58 20.45
C GLU A 490 -15.19 -13.92 20.76
N GLU A 491 -14.28 -13.85 19.79
CA GLU A 491 -12.85 -14.13 20.02
C GLU A 491 -12.15 -13.01 20.79
N GLU A 492 -12.47 -11.74 20.57
CA GLU A 492 -11.92 -10.60 21.33
C GLU A 492 -12.45 -10.63 22.77
N SER A 493 -13.74 -10.94 22.98
CA SER A 493 -14.29 -11.10 24.34
C SER A 493 -13.56 -12.21 25.10
N ASN A 494 -13.38 -13.37 24.47
CA ASN A 494 -12.63 -14.48 25.06
C ASN A 494 -11.14 -14.14 25.26
N LYS A 495 -10.54 -13.41 24.32
CA LYS A 495 -9.16 -12.90 24.43
C LYS A 495 -9.05 -11.97 25.64
N LEU A 496 -9.93 -10.99 25.78
CA LEU A 496 -9.98 -10.04 26.89
C LEU A 496 -10.19 -10.72 28.25
N LEU A 497 -10.96 -11.81 28.32
CA LEU A 497 -11.11 -12.60 29.54
C LEU A 497 -9.79 -13.26 29.97
N ARG A 498 -8.91 -13.61 29.02
CA ARG A 498 -7.58 -14.18 29.27
C ARG A 498 -6.46 -13.14 29.34
N MET A 499 -6.80 -11.85 29.43
CA MET A 499 -5.80 -10.76 29.47
C MET A 499 -4.85 -10.90 30.66
N GLU A 500 -5.37 -11.16 31.87
CA GLU A 500 -4.54 -11.29 33.08
C GLU A 500 -3.54 -12.44 32.93
N GLU A 501 -3.97 -13.60 32.41
CA GLU A 501 -3.11 -14.75 32.13
C GLU A 501 -1.99 -14.41 31.14
N PHE A 502 -2.32 -13.68 30.06
CA PHE A 502 -1.32 -13.26 29.08
C PHE A 502 -0.30 -12.29 29.68
N LEU A 503 -0.75 -11.29 30.44
CA LEU A 503 0.11 -10.30 31.08
C LEU A 503 1.05 -10.96 32.11
N HIS A 504 0.57 -11.97 32.86
CA HIS A 504 1.36 -12.73 33.83
C HIS A 504 2.51 -13.56 33.23
N LYS A 505 2.48 -13.84 31.92
CA LYS A 505 3.59 -14.56 31.26
C LYS A 505 4.90 -13.76 31.28
N ARG A 506 4.81 -12.42 31.27
CA ARG A 506 5.96 -11.51 31.23
C ARG A 506 6.09 -10.64 32.48
N VAL A 507 4.97 -10.25 33.09
CA VAL A 507 4.97 -9.38 34.29
C VAL A 507 4.78 -10.23 35.54
N VAL A 508 5.81 -10.28 36.39
CA VAL A 508 5.86 -11.12 37.59
C VAL A 508 5.43 -10.33 38.85
N GLY A 509 4.59 -10.94 39.69
CA GLY A 509 4.25 -10.48 41.05
C GLY A 509 3.21 -9.36 41.14
N GLN A 510 3.16 -8.46 40.17
CA GLN A 510 2.33 -7.24 40.17
C GLN A 510 0.83 -7.51 39.90
N ASN A 511 0.21 -8.44 40.66
CA ASN A 511 -1.13 -8.95 40.44
C ASN A 511 -2.21 -7.87 40.58
N GLU A 512 -2.10 -7.00 41.59
CA GLU A 512 -3.03 -5.86 41.79
C GLU A 512 -2.98 -4.92 40.57
N ALA A 513 -1.78 -4.66 40.05
CA ALA A 513 -1.58 -3.79 38.90
C ALA A 513 -2.19 -4.37 37.62
N ILE A 514 -1.92 -5.64 37.35
CA ILE A 514 -2.47 -6.34 36.18
C ILE A 514 -3.99 -6.38 36.24
N SER A 515 -4.57 -6.72 37.40
CA SER A 515 -6.03 -6.80 37.53
C SER A 515 -6.72 -5.43 37.41
N ALA A 516 -6.12 -4.37 37.95
CA ALA A 516 -6.64 -3.01 37.81
C ALA A 516 -6.69 -2.57 36.34
N VAL A 517 -5.58 -2.76 35.61
CA VAL A 517 -5.50 -2.44 34.18
C VAL A 517 -6.47 -3.29 33.36
N ALA A 518 -6.51 -4.60 33.59
CA ALA A 518 -7.39 -5.51 32.86
C ALA A 518 -8.88 -5.21 33.10
N ARG A 519 -9.25 -4.81 34.33
CA ARG A 519 -10.62 -4.39 34.65
C ARG A 519 -11.01 -3.11 33.93
N ALA A 520 -10.16 -2.09 33.94
CA ALA A 520 -10.43 -0.82 33.26
C ALA A 520 -10.60 -0.99 31.75
N ILE A 521 -9.74 -1.79 31.12
CA ILE A 521 -9.80 -2.03 29.67
C ILE A 521 -11.03 -2.85 29.29
N ARG A 522 -11.39 -3.86 30.09
CA ARG A 522 -12.63 -4.62 29.89
C ARG A 522 -13.87 -3.73 29.99
N ARG A 523 -13.94 -2.80 30.95
CA ARG A 523 -15.05 -1.82 31.05
C ARG A 523 -15.17 -0.98 29.78
N SER A 524 -14.05 -0.52 29.24
CA SER A 524 -14.02 0.27 28.01
C SER A 524 -14.48 -0.52 26.79
N ARG A 525 -13.96 -1.74 26.62
CA ARG A 525 -14.31 -2.64 25.50
C ARG A 525 -15.75 -3.16 25.57
N ALA A 526 -16.32 -3.31 26.77
CA ALA A 526 -17.72 -3.66 26.97
C ALA A 526 -18.71 -2.51 26.67
N GLY A 527 -18.23 -1.34 26.20
CA GLY A 527 -19.07 -0.18 25.91
C GLY A 527 -19.62 0.52 27.15
N LEU A 528 -19.11 0.20 28.35
CA LEU A 528 -19.51 0.83 29.62
C LEU A 528 -18.78 2.17 29.87
N LYS A 529 -17.88 2.57 28.97
CA LYS A 529 -17.16 3.85 28.99
C LYS A 529 -17.64 4.73 27.83
N GLU A 530 -17.58 6.05 28.02
CA GLU A 530 -17.88 7.02 26.95
C GLU A 530 -16.97 6.82 25.72
N ALA A 531 -17.58 6.67 24.54
CA ALA A 531 -16.88 6.40 23.28
C ALA A 531 -15.93 7.52 22.81
N LYS A 532 -15.95 8.70 23.46
CA LYS A 532 -15.06 9.81 23.14
C LYS A 532 -13.74 9.77 23.89
N LYS A 533 -13.56 8.95 24.91
CA LYS A 533 -12.34 8.91 25.73
C LYS A 533 -11.37 7.83 25.25
N PRO A 534 -10.07 7.90 25.60
CA PRO A 534 -9.11 6.82 25.35
C PRO A 534 -9.59 5.49 25.95
N ILE A 535 -9.10 4.37 25.42
CA ILE A 535 -9.45 3.01 25.88
C ILE A 535 -9.20 2.87 27.39
N GLY A 536 -8.08 3.39 27.87
CA GLY A 536 -7.72 3.42 29.28
C GLY A 536 -6.73 4.54 29.59
N SER A 537 -6.86 5.17 30.75
CA SER A 537 -5.89 6.14 31.27
C SER A 537 -5.37 5.71 32.65
N PHE A 538 -4.06 5.58 32.78
CA PHE A 538 -3.42 4.98 33.96
C PHE A 538 -2.25 5.81 34.48
N ILE A 539 -2.11 5.87 35.81
CA ILE A 539 -0.86 6.33 36.47
C ILE A 539 -0.21 5.14 37.18
N PHE A 540 1.03 4.82 36.82
CA PHE A 540 1.84 3.74 37.38
C PHE A 540 2.85 4.31 38.39
N LEU A 541 2.58 4.07 39.67
CA LEU A 541 3.42 4.47 40.81
C LEU A 541 4.31 3.32 41.27
N GLY A 542 5.53 3.61 41.69
CA GLY A 542 6.46 2.58 42.22
C GLY A 542 7.93 2.91 41.95
N PRO A 543 8.88 2.10 42.44
CA PRO A 543 10.30 2.33 42.17
C PRO A 543 10.66 2.00 40.71
N THR A 544 11.86 2.40 40.29
CA THR A 544 12.34 2.03 38.95
C THR A 544 12.66 0.52 38.90
N GLY A 545 12.43 -0.10 37.75
CA GLY A 545 12.81 -1.51 37.53
C GLY A 545 11.89 -2.57 38.13
N VAL A 546 10.68 -2.21 38.59
CA VAL A 546 9.67 -3.17 39.11
C VAL A 546 8.66 -3.70 38.08
N GLY A 547 8.73 -3.21 36.83
CA GLY A 547 7.90 -3.74 35.73
C GLY A 547 6.87 -2.78 35.11
N LYS A 548 6.86 -1.49 35.45
CA LYS A 548 5.91 -0.49 34.88
C LYS A 548 5.94 -0.45 33.35
N THR A 549 7.12 -0.28 32.77
CA THR A 549 7.33 -0.22 31.31
C THR A 549 7.10 -1.58 30.66
N GLU A 550 7.40 -2.69 31.36
CA GLU A 550 7.16 -4.03 30.85
C GLU A 550 5.66 -4.29 30.72
N LEU A 551 4.85 -3.90 31.71
CA LEU A 551 3.39 -3.99 31.62
C LEU A 551 2.84 -3.20 30.42
N ALA A 552 3.34 -1.98 30.18
CA ALA A 552 2.94 -1.19 29.02
C ALA A 552 3.29 -1.87 27.68
N ARG A 553 4.48 -2.49 27.58
CA ARG A 553 4.93 -3.24 26.41
C ARG A 553 4.08 -4.49 26.17
N THR A 554 3.87 -5.31 27.20
CA THR A 554 3.05 -6.53 27.09
C THR A 554 1.59 -6.17 26.79
N LEU A 555 1.11 -5.03 27.27
CA LEU A 555 -0.23 -4.55 26.93
C LEU A 555 -0.35 -4.13 25.47
N ALA A 556 0.67 -3.48 24.90
CA ALA A 556 0.72 -3.14 23.48
C ALA A 556 0.72 -4.40 22.61
N GLU A 557 1.53 -5.40 22.98
CA GLU A 557 1.56 -6.72 22.35
C GLU A 557 0.18 -7.41 22.43
N PHE A 558 -0.45 -7.41 23.59
CA PHE A 558 -1.73 -8.08 23.78
C PHE A 558 -2.88 -7.41 23.00
N LEU A 559 -3.01 -6.09 23.10
CA LEU A 559 -4.13 -5.34 22.50
C LEU A 559 -3.96 -5.14 21.00
N PHE A 560 -2.74 -4.88 20.54
CA PHE A 560 -2.46 -4.44 19.18
C PHE A 560 -1.58 -5.44 18.40
N ASN A 561 -1.30 -6.62 18.96
CA ASN A 561 -0.49 -7.68 18.36
C ASN A 561 0.91 -7.20 17.92
N SER A 562 1.44 -6.14 18.55
CA SER A 562 2.74 -5.56 18.21
C SER A 562 3.33 -4.83 19.41
N GLU A 563 4.58 -5.13 19.77
CA GLU A 563 5.33 -4.32 20.75
C GLU A 563 5.60 -2.91 20.24
N ASP A 564 5.72 -2.72 18.92
CA ASP A 564 5.99 -1.41 18.29
C ASP A 564 4.78 -0.47 18.35
N ALA A 565 3.63 -0.96 18.79
CA ALA A 565 2.48 -0.12 19.12
C ALA A 565 2.68 0.68 20.42
N LEU A 566 3.80 0.45 21.15
CA LEU A 566 4.19 1.27 22.30
C LEU A 566 4.88 2.56 21.84
N ILE A 567 4.18 3.69 21.96
CA ILE A 567 4.75 5.03 21.79
C ILE A 567 5.28 5.50 23.14
N ARG A 568 6.60 5.39 23.35
CA ARG A 568 7.25 5.89 24.56
C ARG A 568 7.70 7.34 24.41
N VAL A 569 7.41 8.17 25.40
CA VAL A 569 7.83 9.56 25.52
C VAL A 569 8.41 9.78 26.91
N ASP A 570 9.68 10.19 26.98
CA ASP A 570 10.36 10.49 28.24
C ASP A 570 10.08 11.95 28.64
N MET A 571 9.37 12.17 29.74
CA MET A 571 8.99 13.51 30.19
C MET A 571 10.16 14.33 30.75
N SER A 572 11.30 13.69 31.04
CA SER A 572 12.53 14.40 31.37
C SER A 572 13.09 15.22 30.21
N GLU A 573 12.70 14.95 28.96
CA GLU A 573 13.03 15.80 27.79
C GLU A 573 12.13 17.04 27.66
N TYR A 574 10.97 17.04 28.35
CA TYR A 574 9.90 18.04 28.19
C TYR A 574 9.69 18.91 29.44
N GLN A 575 10.78 19.18 30.17
CA GLN A 575 10.75 20.03 31.37
C GLN A 575 10.58 21.52 31.05
N GLU A 576 11.02 21.94 29.86
CA GLU A 576 10.98 23.34 29.43
C GLU A 576 9.79 23.62 28.50
N LYS A 577 9.31 24.85 28.53
CA LYS A 577 8.18 25.29 27.70
C LYS A 577 8.43 25.10 26.19
N PHE A 578 9.67 25.32 25.73
CA PHE A 578 10.03 25.18 24.32
C PHE A 578 10.15 23.71 23.88
N THR A 579 10.57 22.80 24.76
CA THR A 579 10.58 21.37 24.45
C THR A 579 9.15 20.82 24.47
N SER A 580 8.30 21.24 25.42
CA SER A 580 6.89 20.81 25.48
C SER A 580 6.10 21.15 24.22
N SER A 581 6.38 22.28 23.56
CA SER A 581 5.72 22.61 22.29
C SER A 581 6.12 21.68 21.14
N ARG A 582 7.31 21.07 21.16
CA ARG A 582 7.72 20.08 20.15
C ARG A 582 6.93 18.77 20.24
N LEU A 583 6.38 18.46 21.41
CA LEU A 583 5.62 17.23 21.62
C LEU A 583 4.30 17.23 20.84
N PHE A 584 3.58 18.36 20.88
CA PHE A 584 2.23 18.50 20.32
C PHE A 584 2.16 19.34 19.03
N GLY A 585 3.15 20.21 18.82
CA GLY A 585 3.25 21.14 17.69
C GLY A 585 3.50 22.56 18.19
N ALA A 586 4.46 23.27 17.55
CA ALA A 586 4.76 24.64 17.93
C ALA A 586 3.62 25.58 17.51
N PRO A 587 3.23 26.59 18.31
CA PRO A 587 2.22 27.56 17.90
C PRO A 587 2.74 28.52 16.80
N PRO A 588 1.85 29.21 16.05
CA PRO A 588 2.24 30.15 15.00
C PRO A 588 3.25 31.19 15.50
N GLY A 589 4.39 31.32 14.79
CA GLY A 589 5.46 32.27 15.12
C GLY A 589 6.68 31.68 15.83
N TYR A 590 6.69 30.37 16.13
CA TYR A 590 7.84 29.64 16.69
C TYR A 590 8.53 28.78 15.62
N VAL A 591 9.85 28.59 15.76
CA VAL A 591 10.63 27.69 14.88
C VAL A 591 10.08 26.26 15.00
N GLY A 592 9.77 25.64 13.87
CA GLY A 592 9.11 24.32 13.82
C GLY A 592 7.58 24.36 13.76
N TYR A 593 6.96 25.53 13.55
CA TYR A 593 5.50 25.65 13.32
C TYR A 593 4.99 24.82 12.13
N GLU A 594 5.81 24.66 11.08
CA GLU A 594 5.46 23.89 9.89
C GLU A 594 5.63 22.36 10.09
N GLU A 595 6.24 21.93 11.20
CA GLU A 595 6.40 20.52 11.56
C GLU A 595 5.31 20.11 12.55
N GLY A 596 4.64 18.99 12.28
CA GLY A 596 3.69 18.39 13.23
C GLY A 596 4.40 17.97 14.53
N GLY A 597 3.68 17.93 15.64
CA GLY A 597 4.24 17.50 16.92
C GLY A 597 4.73 16.05 16.90
N GLN A 598 5.77 15.75 17.69
CA GLN A 598 6.37 14.41 17.72
C GLN A 598 5.39 13.33 18.17
N LEU A 599 4.53 13.61 19.15
CA LEU A 599 3.51 12.68 19.62
C LEU A 599 2.30 12.67 18.68
N THR A 600 1.83 13.84 18.25
CA THR A 600 0.67 13.97 17.38
C THR A 600 0.89 13.24 16.05
N GLU A 601 2.08 13.33 15.45
CA GLU A 601 2.42 12.59 14.24
C GLU A 601 2.52 11.07 14.46
N LYS A 602 3.10 10.62 15.59
CA LYS A 602 3.20 9.19 15.90
C LYS A 602 1.82 8.57 16.13
N VAL A 603 0.94 9.25 16.87
CA VAL A 603 -0.44 8.81 17.13
C VAL A 603 -1.27 8.90 15.86
N ARG A 604 -1.09 9.93 15.02
CA ARG A 604 -1.76 10.03 13.71
C ARG A 604 -1.46 8.84 12.81
N ARG A 605 -0.18 8.42 12.75
CA ARG A 605 0.25 7.25 11.97
C ARG A 605 -0.18 5.93 12.60
N ARG A 606 -0.33 5.89 13.93
CA ARG A 606 -0.74 4.70 14.69
C ARG A 606 -1.75 5.07 15.79
N PRO A 607 -3.05 5.26 15.45
CA PRO A 607 -4.08 5.62 16.41
C PRO A 607 -4.36 4.54 17.45
N TYR A 608 -4.01 3.29 17.13
CA TYR A 608 -4.11 2.11 17.99
C TYR A 608 -2.75 1.86 18.63
N SER A 609 -2.52 2.49 19.77
CA SER A 609 -1.22 2.47 20.42
C SER A 609 -1.34 2.59 21.93
N VAL A 610 -0.31 2.10 22.63
CA VAL A 610 -0.10 2.41 24.04
C VAL A 610 0.83 3.61 24.09
N VAL A 611 0.36 4.74 24.60
CA VAL A 611 1.16 5.96 24.78
C VAL A 611 1.68 5.97 26.20
N LEU A 612 2.99 5.80 26.36
CA LEU A 612 3.69 5.76 27.64
C LEU A 612 4.45 7.06 27.89
N PHE A 613 3.96 7.87 28.83
CA PHE A 613 4.64 9.04 29.37
C PHE A 613 5.48 8.61 30.59
N ASP A 614 6.79 8.52 30.41
CA ASP A 614 7.71 8.10 31.48
C ASP A 614 8.09 9.31 32.34
N GLU A 615 8.13 9.14 33.67
CA GLU A 615 8.49 10.19 34.65
C GLU A 615 7.67 11.48 34.55
N ILE A 616 6.33 11.34 34.51
CA ILE A 616 5.39 12.46 34.26
C ILE A 616 5.56 13.63 35.24
N GLU A 617 6.07 13.40 36.45
CA GLU A 617 6.37 14.47 37.42
C GLU A 617 7.44 15.47 36.97
N LYS A 618 8.23 15.13 35.94
CA LYS A 618 9.26 16.01 35.36
C LYS A 618 8.72 16.93 34.27
N ALA A 619 7.55 16.64 33.72
CA ALA A 619 6.99 17.40 32.61
C ALA A 619 6.68 18.86 32.99
N HIS A 620 6.79 19.76 32.02
CA HIS A 620 6.31 21.13 32.15
C HIS A 620 4.78 21.18 32.37
N PRO A 621 4.24 22.11 33.19
CA PRO A 621 2.80 22.27 33.43
C PRO A 621 1.92 22.31 32.17
N ASP A 622 2.41 22.92 31.09
CA ASP A 622 1.66 23.04 29.82
C ASP A 622 1.34 21.67 29.19
N VAL A 623 2.15 20.64 29.45
CA VAL A 623 1.89 19.27 28.96
C VAL A 623 0.60 18.72 29.56
N PHE A 624 0.32 19.01 30.84
CA PHE A 624 -0.88 18.51 31.52
C PHE A 624 -2.16 19.11 30.96
N ASN A 625 -2.13 20.39 30.55
CA ASN A 625 -3.29 21.04 29.92
C ASN A 625 -3.67 20.36 28.61
N VAL A 626 -2.67 19.97 27.81
CA VAL A 626 -2.91 19.24 26.56
C VAL A 626 -3.36 17.81 26.83
N LEU A 627 -2.79 17.15 27.84
CA LEU A 627 -3.21 15.81 28.25
C LEU A 627 -4.66 15.78 28.76
N LEU A 628 -5.12 16.82 29.46
CA LEU A 628 -6.52 16.94 29.87
C LEU A 628 -7.47 16.87 28.66
N GLN A 629 -7.14 17.59 27.58
CA GLN A 629 -7.92 17.53 26.34
C GLN A 629 -7.95 16.11 25.74
N VAL A 630 -6.81 15.42 25.74
CA VAL A 630 -6.70 14.04 25.26
C VAL A 630 -7.53 13.09 26.13
N LEU A 631 -7.51 13.24 27.45
CA LEU A 631 -8.23 12.39 28.39
C LEU A 631 -9.76 12.63 28.37
N ASP A 632 -10.20 13.84 28.03
CA ASP A 632 -11.61 14.23 28.00
C ASP A 632 -12.29 13.94 26.67
N ASP A 633 -11.73 14.44 25.57
CA ASP A 633 -12.35 14.41 24.25
C ASP A 633 -11.80 13.30 23.35
N GLY A 634 -10.69 12.67 23.77
CA GLY A 634 -9.97 11.68 22.97
C GLY A 634 -9.51 12.22 21.62
N VAL A 635 -9.48 13.54 21.43
CA VAL A 635 -9.06 14.19 20.20
C VAL A 635 -8.21 15.40 20.55
N LEU A 636 -7.06 15.48 19.91
CA LEU A 636 -6.17 16.63 20.01
C LEU A 636 -6.06 17.32 18.65
N THR A 637 -6.14 18.65 18.63
CA THR A 637 -5.87 19.41 17.41
C THR A 637 -4.41 19.86 17.42
N ASP A 638 -3.64 19.52 16.39
CA ASP A 638 -2.25 19.96 16.26
C ASP A 638 -2.14 21.44 15.83
N SER A 639 -0.92 21.95 15.77
CA SER A 639 -0.62 23.33 15.34
C SER A 639 -1.00 23.63 13.88
N LEU A 640 -1.16 22.60 13.05
CA LEU A 640 -1.57 22.70 11.64
C LEU A 640 -3.10 22.60 11.48
N GLY A 641 -3.85 22.48 12.58
CA GLY A 641 -5.31 22.36 12.56
C GLY A 641 -5.83 20.95 12.28
N ARG A 642 -4.94 19.94 12.26
CA ARG A 642 -5.33 18.53 12.06
C ARG A 642 -5.84 17.94 13.36
N LYS A 643 -6.95 17.20 13.28
CA LYS A 643 -7.51 16.47 14.41
C LYS A 643 -6.86 15.09 14.52
N ILE A 644 -6.28 14.80 15.68
CA ILE A 644 -5.59 13.55 15.99
C ILE A 644 -6.45 12.74 16.96
N ASP A 645 -6.75 11.49 16.60
CA ASP A 645 -7.61 10.62 17.39
C ASP A 645 -6.81 9.80 18.42
N PHE A 646 -7.15 9.96 19.69
CA PHE A 646 -6.63 9.23 20.84
C PHE A 646 -7.65 8.25 21.45
N LYS A 647 -8.87 8.15 20.92
CA LYS A 647 -9.93 7.26 21.45
C LYS A 647 -9.50 5.79 21.46
N ASN A 648 -8.68 5.40 20.49
CA ASN A 648 -8.16 4.03 20.35
C ASN A 648 -6.80 3.81 21.04
N THR A 649 -6.37 4.76 21.87
CA THR A 649 -5.10 4.67 22.61
C THR A 649 -5.31 4.21 24.05
N VAL A 650 -4.28 3.58 24.62
CA VAL A 650 -4.15 3.42 26.06
C VAL A 650 -3.08 4.39 26.55
N VAL A 651 -3.46 5.33 27.41
CA VAL A 651 -2.56 6.34 27.96
C VAL A 651 -2.02 5.87 29.31
N ILE A 652 -0.71 5.69 29.41
CA ILE A 652 -0.02 5.27 30.63
C ILE A 652 0.98 6.35 31.02
N MET A 653 0.96 6.74 32.27
CA MET A 653 1.93 7.67 32.85
C MET A 653 2.68 6.97 33.97
N THR A 654 4.01 6.94 33.94
CA THR A 654 4.79 6.41 35.07
C THR A 654 5.23 7.56 35.97
N SER A 655 5.30 7.29 37.27
CA SER A 655 5.89 8.24 38.22
C SER A 655 6.63 7.55 39.34
N ASN A 656 7.73 8.15 39.79
CA ASN A 656 8.51 7.69 40.93
C ASN A 656 8.12 8.41 42.24
N ILE A 657 7.01 9.15 42.24
CA ILE A 657 6.44 9.78 43.44
C ILE A 657 6.03 8.69 44.45
N GLY A 658 6.25 8.98 45.74
CA GLY A 658 5.88 8.07 46.84
C GLY A 658 6.79 6.84 47.02
N THR A 659 7.83 6.69 46.20
CA THR A 659 8.75 5.54 46.24
C THR A 659 9.42 5.32 47.59
N LYS A 660 9.84 6.39 48.28
CA LYS A 660 10.45 6.30 49.62
C LYS A 660 9.49 5.72 50.68
N MET A 661 8.19 5.92 50.52
CA MET A 661 7.16 5.40 51.43
C MET A 661 6.85 3.93 51.11
N ILE A 662 6.87 3.56 49.83
CA ILE A 662 6.77 2.17 49.38
C ILE A 662 7.96 1.35 49.88
N GLN A 663 9.17 1.94 49.90
CA GLN A 663 10.43 1.31 50.34
C GLN A 663 10.57 1.13 51.85
N LYS A 664 9.93 1.98 52.68
CA LYS A 664 9.99 1.81 54.14
C LYS A 664 9.11 0.63 54.56
N GLY A 665 9.76 -0.47 54.93
CA GLY A 665 9.14 -1.59 55.64
C GLY A 665 8.45 -1.11 56.92
N VAL A 666 7.48 -1.90 57.38
CA VAL A 666 6.66 -1.69 58.59
C VAL A 666 7.50 -1.04 59.70
N SER A 667 7.06 0.12 60.19
CA SER A 667 7.68 0.78 61.33
C SER A 667 7.78 -0.20 62.50
N LEU A 668 9.00 -0.42 63.02
CA LEU A 668 9.21 -1.14 64.27
C LEU A 668 8.46 -0.40 65.38
N GLY A 669 7.36 -0.97 65.88
CA GLY A 669 6.78 -0.51 67.14
C GLY A 669 5.28 -0.73 67.39
N PHE A 670 4.43 -1.05 66.40
CA PHE A 670 3.00 -1.27 66.66
C PHE A 670 2.43 -2.40 65.81
N GLN A 671 1.86 -3.42 66.47
CA GLN A 671 1.05 -4.47 65.84
C GLN A 671 -0.18 -3.82 65.18
N SER A 672 -0.06 -3.50 63.91
CA SER A 672 -1.19 -3.24 63.03
C SER A 672 -1.36 -4.48 62.16
N THR A 673 -2.59 -4.95 62.00
CA THR A 673 -2.91 -6.05 61.07
C THR A 673 -2.41 -5.69 59.67
N GLU A 674 -1.85 -6.64 58.94
CA GLU A 674 -1.21 -6.42 57.61
C GLU A 674 -2.08 -5.60 56.64
N GLY A 675 -3.41 -5.78 56.69
CA GLY A 675 -4.37 -5.02 55.88
C GLY A 675 -4.49 -3.52 56.23
N GLU A 676 -4.36 -3.13 57.49
CA GLU A 676 -4.39 -1.71 57.90
C GLU A 676 -3.10 -0.99 57.50
N ALA A 677 -1.96 -1.67 57.61
CA ALA A 677 -0.67 -1.11 57.21
C ALA A 677 -0.61 -0.86 55.69
N ALA A 678 -1.12 -1.79 54.88
CA ALA A 678 -1.21 -1.61 53.42
C ALA A 678 -2.13 -0.45 53.04
N ARG A 679 -3.28 -0.30 53.71
CA ARG A 679 -4.23 0.79 53.46
C ARG A 679 -3.65 2.16 53.82
N ARG A 680 -2.96 2.29 54.96
CA ARG A 680 -2.27 3.52 55.35
C ARG A 680 -1.18 3.91 54.35
N LYS A 681 -0.36 2.95 53.91
CA LYS A 681 0.66 3.20 52.87
C LYS A 681 0.05 3.69 51.55
N LYS A 682 -1.07 3.11 51.14
CA LYS A 682 -1.81 3.55 49.94
C LYS A 682 -2.30 4.99 50.09
N GLU A 683 -2.86 5.36 51.24
CA GLU A 683 -3.30 6.72 51.52
C GLU A 683 -2.14 7.73 51.55
N GLU A 684 -0.99 7.36 52.13
CA GLU A 684 0.21 8.20 52.14
C GLU A 684 0.74 8.46 50.72
N VAL A 685 0.83 7.41 49.89
CA VAL A 685 1.28 7.52 48.49
C VAL A 685 0.32 8.38 47.66
N LEU A 686 -1.00 8.20 47.85
CA LEU A 686 -2.01 9.04 47.19
C LEU A 686 -1.96 10.50 47.70
N GLY A 687 -1.60 10.72 48.96
CA GLY A 687 -1.38 12.04 49.53
C GLY A 687 -0.25 12.79 48.84
N GLU A 688 0.88 12.14 48.59
CA GLU A 688 1.99 12.72 47.82
C GLU A 688 1.60 12.99 46.35
N LEU A 689 0.88 12.06 45.73
CA LEU A 689 0.38 12.25 44.35
C LEU A 689 -0.49 13.51 44.22
N ARG A 690 -1.38 13.75 45.18
CA ARG A 690 -2.27 14.93 45.21
C ARG A 690 -1.53 16.25 45.44
N LYS A 691 -0.30 16.22 45.94
CA LYS A 691 0.55 17.42 46.04
C LYS A 691 1.22 17.76 44.71
N SER A 692 1.55 16.74 43.92
CA SER A 692 2.26 16.90 42.65
C SER A 692 1.34 17.14 41.46
N PHE A 693 0.10 16.63 41.49
CA PHE A 693 -0.86 16.78 40.38
C PHE A 693 -2.17 17.43 40.85
N SER A 694 -2.80 18.20 39.96
CA SER A 694 -4.08 18.84 40.24
C SER A 694 -5.20 17.80 40.41
N PRO A 695 -6.21 18.07 41.26
CA PRO A 695 -7.38 17.19 41.39
C PRO A 695 -8.12 17.01 40.06
N GLU A 696 -8.15 18.04 39.22
CA GLU A 696 -8.74 17.99 37.89
C GLU A 696 -8.10 16.91 37.03
N PHE A 697 -6.77 16.86 36.98
CA PHE A 697 -6.02 15.85 36.23
C PHE A 697 -6.27 14.45 36.77
N LEU A 698 -6.20 14.26 38.09
CA LEU A 698 -6.40 12.95 38.71
C LEU A 698 -7.80 12.40 38.49
N ASN A 699 -8.82 13.26 38.41
CA ASN A 699 -10.21 12.85 38.15
C ASN A 699 -10.45 12.37 36.70
N ARG A 700 -9.52 12.62 35.76
CA ARG A 700 -9.60 12.13 34.37
C ARG A 700 -8.87 10.80 34.15
N ILE A 701 -8.21 10.29 35.18
CA ILE A 701 -7.50 9.00 35.16
C ILE A 701 -8.48 7.89 35.55
N ASP A 702 -8.55 6.81 34.76
CA ASP A 702 -9.43 5.68 35.07
C ASP A 702 -8.97 4.92 36.32
N GLU A 703 -7.67 4.66 36.45
CA GLU A 703 -7.09 3.95 37.60
C GLU A 703 -5.67 4.44 37.95
N ILE A 704 -5.38 4.57 39.24
CA ILE A 704 -4.03 4.79 39.77
C ILE A 704 -3.51 3.44 40.29
N VAL A 705 -2.43 2.97 39.68
CA VAL A 705 -1.89 1.63 39.87
C VAL A 705 -0.56 1.70 40.63
N ILE A 706 -0.46 0.97 41.73
CA ILE A 706 0.72 0.94 42.59
C ILE A 706 1.50 -0.36 42.34
N PHE A 707 2.78 -0.21 42.01
CA PHE A 707 3.73 -1.31 41.84
C PHE A 707 4.55 -1.47 43.12
N HIS A 708 4.62 -2.71 43.57
CA HIS A 708 5.32 -3.10 44.79
C HIS A 708 6.76 -3.50 44.49
N GLN A 709 7.62 -3.53 45.52
CA GLN A 709 8.98 -4.06 45.37
C GLN A 709 8.95 -5.55 45.04
N LEU A 710 9.96 -5.99 44.28
CA LEU A 710 10.09 -7.38 43.88
C LEU A 710 10.63 -8.22 45.04
N GLU A 711 9.92 -9.30 45.37
CA GLU A 711 10.35 -10.31 46.34
C GLU A 711 11.35 -11.28 45.71
N LYS A 712 12.09 -12.03 46.55
CA LYS A 712 13.12 -12.96 46.08
C LYS A 712 12.57 -14.00 45.10
N GLU A 713 11.41 -14.57 45.39
CA GLU A 713 10.73 -15.56 44.54
C GLU A 713 10.41 -14.98 43.16
N GLN A 714 9.95 -13.73 43.13
CA GLN A 714 9.64 -13.01 41.89
C GLN A 714 10.91 -12.73 41.07
N LEU A 715 12.05 -12.46 41.73
CA LEU A 715 13.33 -12.30 41.05
C LEU A 715 13.82 -13.58 40.37
N TYR A 716 13.58 -14.75 40.95
CA TYR A 716 13.88 -16.04 40.29
C TYR A 716 13.07 -16.21 39.01
N SER A 717 11.76 -15.94 39.05
CA SER A 717 10.92 -16.03 37.85
C SER A 717 11.35 -15.04 36.76
N ILE A 718 11.74 -13.82 37.14
CA ILE A 718 12.29 -12.83 36.19
C ILE A 718 13.62 -13.32 35.59
N LEU A 719 14.49 -13.91 36.40
CA LEU A 719 15.75 -14.48 35.94
C LEU A 719 15.52 -15.60 34.93
N ASP A 720 14.56 -16.50 35.19
CA ASP A 720 14.20 -17.57 34.26
C ASP A 720 13.70 -17.03 32.91
N ILE A 721 12.89 -15.96 32.92
CA ILE A 721 12.44 -15.29 31.68
C ILE A 721 13.65 -14.75 30.90
N LEU A 722 14.57 -14.04 31.56
CA LEU A 722 15.75 -13.47 30.92
C LEU A 722 16.70 -14.54 30.37
N LEU A 723 16.83 -15.68 31.06
CA LEU A 723 17.61 -16.83 30.59
C LEU A 723 16.98 -17.49 29.36
N ARG A 724 15.64 -17.61 29.33
CA ARG A 724 14.93 -18.07 28.12
C ARG A 724 15.15 -17.14 26.93
N GLU A 725 15.10 -15.83 27.13
CA GLU A 725 15.42 -14.84 26.08
C GLU A 725 16.86 -14.95 25.56
N LEU A 726 17.81 -15.30 26.44
CA LEU A 726 19.19 -15.57 26.03
C LEU A 726 19.26 -16.86 25.20
N ASN A 727 18.58 -17.94 25.65
CA ASN A 727 18.52 -19.21 24.92
C ASN A 727 17.91 -19.06 23.52
N LEU A 728 16.82 -18.30 23.37
CA LEU A 728 16.23 -18.04 22.06
C LEU A 728 17.22 -17.42 21.07
N ARG A 729 18.12 -16.55 21.54
CA ARG A 729 19.19 -15.96 20.71
C ARG A 729 20.35 -16.92 20.43
N LEU A 730 20.57 -17.91 21.30
CA LEU A 730 21.62 -18.92 21.12
C LEU A 730 21.16 -20.09 20.22
N LEU A 731 19.85 -20.31 20.07
CA LEU A 731 19.29 -21.32 19.17
C LEU A 731 19.72 -21.11 17.71
N ASP A 732 19.82 -19.86 17.23
CA ASP A 732 20.34 -19.55 15.89
C ASP A 732 21.79 -20.01 15.68
N LYS A 733 22.53 -20.17 16.79
CA LYS A 733 23.90 -20.70 16.81
C LYS A 733 23.97 -22.18 17.15
N GLY A 734 22.82 -22.86 17.29
CA GLY A 734 22.71 -24.29 17.57
C GLY A 734 23.00 -24.69 19.02
N ILE A 735 22.99 -23.74 19.96
CA ILE A 735 23.40 -23.97 21.36
C ILE A 735 22.26 -23.59 22.31
N GLU A 736 22.05 -24.41 23.33
CA GLU A 736 21.15 -24.16 24.44
C GLU A 736 21.92 -24.21 25.76
N ILE A 737 21.70 -23.23 26.64
CA ILE A 737 22.30 -23.21 27.98
C ILE A 737 21.29 -23.62 29.05
N GLU A 738 21.74 -24.46 29.98
CA GLU A 738 21.00 -24.84 31.19
C GLU A 738 21.73 -24.29 32.41
N VAL A 739 21.09 -23.45 33.21
CA VAL A 739 21.71 -22.77 34.35
C VAL A 739 21.28 -23.43 35.65
N ASP A 740 22.25 -23.92 36.44
CA ASP A 740 21.98 -24.52 37.74
C ASP A 740 21.43 -23.52 38.76
N GLU A 741 20.63 -24.02 39.70
CA GLU A 741 19.98 -23.20 40.73
C GLU A 741 20.98 -22.40 41.57
N GLU A 742 22.14 -22.96 41.91
CA GLU A 742 23.20 -22.24 42.65
C GLU A 742 23.71 -21.01 41.90
N VAL A 743 23.84 -21.10 40.57
CA VAL A 743 24.23 -19.97 39.72
C VAL A 743 23.12 -18.93 39.68
N LYS A 744 21.85 -19.36 39.66
CA LYS A 744 20.71 -18.43 39.75
C LYS A 744 20.69 -17.65 41.06
N GLN A 745 20.96 -18.32 42.19
CA GLN A 745 21.04 -17.64 43.50
C GLN A 745 22.19 -16.62 43.52
N TRP A 746 23.34 -17.01 42.97
CA TRP A 746 24.51 -16.14 42.87
C TRP A 746 24.22 -14.91 41.99
N LEU A 747 23.55 -15.09 40.84
CA LEU A 747 23.16 -13.99 39.94
C LEU A 747 22.19 -13.01 40.60
N ILE A 748 21.25 -13.49 41.42
CA ILE A 748 20.35 -12.61 42.18
C ILE A 748 21.15 -11.82 43.23
N LYS A 749 22.07 -12.48 43.95
CA LYS A 749 22.87 -11.83 45.00
C LYS A 749 23.77 -10.73 44.44
N GLU A 750 24.41 -10.96 43.29
CA GLU A 750 25.30 -9.99 42.64
C GLU A 750 24.55 -8.96 41.78
N GLY A 751 23.39 -9.32 41.24
CA GLY A 751 22.66 -8.53 40.25
C GLY A 751 21.44 -7.76 40.76
N TYR A 752 20.96 -8.03 41.98
CA TYR A 752 19.77 -7.35 42.52
C TYR A 752 20.13 -6.21 43.47
N GLU A 753 19.68 -5.01 43.11
CA GLU A 753 19.72 -3.83 43.97
C GLU A 753 18.28 -3.34 44.23
N PRO A 754 17.79 -3.36 45.48
CA PRO A 754 16.40 -2.95 45.80
C PRO A 754 16.01 -1.54 45.32
N LEU A 755 16.98 -0.64 45.14
CA LEU A 755 16.77 0.71 44.64
C LEU A 755 16.45 0.76 43.14
N TYR A 756 17.01 -0.18 42.36
CA TYR A 756 16.92 -0.23 40.90
C TYR A 756 16.07 -1.40 40.39
N GLY A 757 15.48 -2.18 41.30
CA GLY A 757 14.65 -3.35 40.99
C GLY A 757 15.43 -4.41 40.20
N ALA A 758 14.75 -5.09 39.27
CA ALA A 758 15.37 -6.14 38.44
C ALA A 758 16.19 -5.58 37.27
N ARG A 759 16.34 -4.24 37.13
CA ARG A 759 17.02 -3.61 35.98
C ARG A 759 18.48 -4.06 35.82
N PRO A 760 19.29 -4.25 36.88
CA PRO A 760 20.68 -4.69 36.72
C PRO A 760 20.81 -6.19 36.38
N MET A 761 19.75 -7.01 36.56
CA MET A 761 19.78 -8.46 36.33
C MET A 761 20.20 -8.83 34.91
N ARG A 762 19.68 -8.12 33.89
CA ARG A 762 20.06 -8.37 32.48
C ARG A 762 21.56 -8.14 32.26
N ARG A 763 22.13 -7.13 32.91
CA ARG A 763 23.57 -6.83 32.86
C ARG A 763 24.39 -7.87 33.63
N ALA A 764 23.88 -8.36 34.76
CA ALA A 764 24.52 -9.43 35.52
C ALA A 764 24.61 -10.72 34.68
N ILE A 765 23.52 -11.13 34.02
CA ILE A 765 23.51 -12.29 33.11
C ILE A 765 24.49 -12.08 31.94
N GLN A 766 24.48 -10.90 31.32
CA GLN A 766 25.38 -10.60 30.21
C GLN A 766 26.85 -10.73 30.65
N ARG A 767 27.25 -10.09 31.76
CA ARG A 767 28.63 -10.13 32.24
C ARG A 767 29.07 -11.50 32.74
N ALA A 768 28.18 -12.21 33.42
CA ALA A 768 28.53 -13.44 34.13
C ALA A 768 28.39 -14.69 33.25
N ILE A 769 27.49 -14.65 32.25
CA ILE A 769 27.23 -15.79 31.35
C ILE A 769 27.50 -15.39 29.90
N GLY A 770 26.93 -14.28 29.43
CA GLY A 770 27.00 -13.88 28.02
C GLY A 770 28.41 -13.60 27.49
N ASP A 771 29.19 -12.79 28.21
CA ASP A 771 30.55 -12.40 27.80
C ASP A 771 31.50 -13.62 27.86
N PRO A 772 31.55 -14.40 28.96
CA PRO A 772 32.37 -15.61 29.01
C PRO A 772 31.97 -16.68 27.97
N LEU A 773 30.67 -16.87 27.74
CA LEU A 773 30.19 -17.81 26.71
C LEU A 773 30.64 -17.36 25.32
N SER A 774 30.60 -16.06 25.03
CA SER A 774 31.03 -15.51 23.75
C SER A 774 32.51 -15.77 23.49
N ASP A 775 33.37 -15.59 24.50
CA ASP A 775 34.80 -15.90 24.40
C ASP A 775 35.05 -17.39 24.11
N GLU A 776 34.34 -18.28 24.80
CA GLU A 776 34.48 -19.73 24.61
C GLU A 776 33.95 -20.20 23.24
N LEU A 777 32.91 -19.55 22.71
CA LEU A 777 32.41 -19.79 21.35
C LEU A 777 33.42 -19.36 20.28
N ILE A 778 34.05 -18.20 20.45
CA ILE A 778 35.09 -17.71 19.53
C ILE A 778 36.33 -18.61 19.57
N ARG A 779 36.70 -19.10 20.76
CA ARG A 779 37.77 -20.10 20.95
C ARG A 779 37.44 -21.47 20.33
N GLY A 780 36.19 -21.71 19.96
CA GLY A 780 35.74 -22.91 19.27
C GLY A 780 35.49 -24.11 20.18
N ARG A 781 35.32 -23.89 21.48
CA ARG A 781 35.15 -24.97 22.47
C ARG A 781 33.84 -25.74 22.28
N PHE A 782 32.74 -25.06 21.95
CA PHE A 782 31.40 -25.66 21.87
C PHE A 782 30.91 -25.95 20.44
N LYS A 783 31.79 -26.32 19.50
CA LYS A 783 31.40 -26.54 18.09
C LYS A 783 30.46 -27.74 17.88
N GLU A 784 30.56 -28.77 18.72
CA GLU A 784 29.81 -30.03 18.58
C GLU A 784 28.73 -30.20 19.68
N SER A 785 28.72 -29.32 20.68
CA SER A 785 27.86 -29.42 21.86
C SER A 785 26.57 -28.62 21.68
N ARG A 786 25.44 -29.31 21.63
CA ARG A 786 24.10 -28.71 21.49
C ARG A 786 23.57 -28.14 22.83
N LYS A 787 24.05 -28.66 23.96
CA LYS A 787 23.66 -28.26 25.31
C LYS A 787 24.86 -27.98 26.20
N VAL A 788 24.86 -26.83 26.85
CA VAL A 788 25.92 -26.38 27.75
C VAL A 788 25.33 -26.10 29.13
N LYS A 789 25.84 -26.78 30.15
CA LYS A 789 25.43 -26.58 31.52
C LYS A 789 26.28 -25.50 32.19
N VAL A 790 25.64 -24.52 32.82
CA VAL A 790 26.30 -23.44 33.57
C VAL A 790 26.23 -23.77 35.05
N VAL A 791 27.39 -23.96 35.67
CA VAL A 791 27.55 -24.33 37.08
C VAL A 791 28.41 -23.29 37.81
N LEU A 792 28.36 -23.25 39.14
CA LEU A 792 29.24 -22.40 39.93
C LEU A 792 30.53 -23.17 40.27
N ARG A 793 31.70 -22.65 39.88
CA ARG A 793 33.03 -23.17 40.27
C ARG A 793 33.91 -22.03 40.74
N ASP A 794 34.60 -22.23 41.87
CA ASP A 794 35.49 -21.23 42.47
C ASP A 794 34.87 -19.83 42.66
N GLY A 795 33.55 -19.79 42.92
CA GLY A 795 32.80 -18.54 43.12
C GLY A 795 32.41 -17.79 41.83
N ALA A 796 32.60 -18.39 40.65
CA ALA A 796 32.21 -17.82 39.36
C ALA A 796 31.44 -18.83 38.47
N PRO A 797 30.59 -18.37 37.53
CA PRO A 797 29.96 -19.25 36.56
C PRO A 797 30.98 -19.91 35.62
N ALA A 798 30.85 -21.21 35.44
CA ALA A 798 31.67 -22.03 34.56
C ALA A 798 30.79 -22.90 33.66
N PHE A 799 31.27 -23.20 32.46
CA PHE A 799 30.54 -23.96 31.44
C PHE A 799 31.03 -25.41 31.38
N ILE A 800 30.10 -26.35 31.40
CA ILE A 800 30.32 -27.78 31.24
C ILE A 800 29.53 -28.25 30.02
N GLU A 801 30.19 -29.00 29.15
CA GLU A 801 29.53 -29.64 28.02
C GLU A 801 28.71 -30.82 28.52
N GLN A 802 27.43 -30.85 28.18
CA GLN A 802 26.68 -32.11 28.23
C GLN A 802 26.98 -32.84 26.93
N GLU A 803 27.84 -33.87 26.99
CA GLU A 803 27.92 -34.85 25.92
C GLU A 803 26.50 -35.36 25.64
N ALA A 804 26.10 -35.34 24.37
CA ALA A 804 24.91 -36.07 23.96
C ALA A 804 25.15 -37.53 24.40
N MET A 805 24.32 -38.03 25.33
CA MET A 805 24.20 -39.47 25.55
C MET A 805 23.88 -40.09 24.18
N ALA A 806 24.91 -40.63 23.54
CA ALA A 806 24.77 -41.47 22.37
C ALA A 806 24.10 -42.77 22.82
N GLY A 807 22.80 -42.89 22.56
CA GLY A 807 22.05 -44.12 22.37
C GLY A 807 22.03 -45.15 23.52
N VAL A 808 20.84 -45.33 24.09
CA VAL A 808 20.11 -46.61 23.94
C VAL A 808 18.68 -46.30 23.52
#